data_AF-A0A6B0QVU1-F1
#
_entry.id   AF-A0A6B0QVU1-F1
#
_cell.length_a   1.000
_cell.length_b   1.000
_cell.length_c   1.000
_cell.angle_alpha   90.00
_cell.angle_beta   90.00
_cell.angle_gamma   90.00
#
_symmetry.space_group_name_H-M   'P 1'
#
loop_
_entity.id
_entity.type
_entity.pdbx_description
1 polymer ?
#
loop_
_entity_poly.entity_id
_entity_poly.type
_entity_poly.pdbx_seq_one_letter_code
_entity_poly.pdbx_strand_id
1 'polypeptide(L)'
;MVTWLASGKVHCGHFFSGKFWHISDLHLDPDYKVSEDPLQVCPSAGSQPVPNAGPWGDYLCDSPWILINSSIYAMKEIEPEPDFILWTGDDTPHVPNERLSEAAVLQIVKQLTQLIREAFPDTKVYAALGNHDFHPKNQLPAGSNNIYNQVAELWRPWLRNESVTLFKEGAFYSEKLPGLSGAGRIVVLNTNLYYTSNEQTAGMVDPSQQFQWLDDVLTNASLAGEMVYIIGHVPPGFFEKTRNKAWFREGFNEEYLKVVQRHHRVIAGQFFGHHHTDSFRMFYDGAGTPISVMFLTPGVTPWKTTLPGVVNGANNPGIRVFEYDRATLSLQDMVTYFLNLSQVNALGAPRWELEYRVTEAYGVPDAGARSMHAALGRIASDQGALQRYYVYNSVSYDTRACDEACRAEHVDLVLGILGTLAFLIDLGADLWVASQYVLSGRYLWAALVLALLGLASVALQLFSWIWLHSDISSPLAPKPPGRHLALLHLLQLGYLYRCVQGLQQGLLVWRQEAPSEFDLAYADFLSLDISMLRLFETFLETTPQLTLVLAIILQSGSAEYYQWVSICTSFVGISWALLDYHRALRTCLPAKLLLGPGASVIYFLWNLLLLWPRVLVVALFSALFPRYVALHFLGLWLVFLFWVWLQGTDFMPGPHSEWLYRATVATILYFSWFNVAEGHTRGRATIHLVFLLNDSLLLVVAWATQSAWLPSGRLLQSLLPAAGVCFLLGLALRLAYYCWLHPSRRWEPDQVDGTWGLHSLEERQLLQNRRMAHLAKNFFPKARDEAVLPWKGEMNGILKAGSDPARET
;
A
#
# COMPACT_ATOMS: atom_id res chain seq x y z
N MET A 1 13.49 -32.61 -61.12
CA MET A 1 14.77 -31.88 -61.26
C MET A 1 14.66 -30.66 -60.36
N VAL A 2 14.67 -30.78 -59.03
CA VAL A 2 15.78 -31.14 -58.12
C VAL A 2 16.89 -30.08 -58.14
N THR A 3 16.82 -29.20 -57.13
CA THR A 3 17.88 -28.54 -56.32
C THR A 3 18.98 -27.75 -57.01
N TRP A 4 19.28 -26.54 -56.49
CA TRP A 4 20.60 -26.11 -56.00
C TRP A 4 20.54 -24.62 -55.58
N LEU A 5 20.33 -24.35 -54.29
CA LEU A 5 20.81 -23.13 -53.62
C LEU A 5 21.05 -23.48 -52.15
N ALA A 6 22.28 -23.88 -51.83
CA ALA A 6 22.78 -23.99 -50.47
C ALA A 6 24.24 -23.51 -50.42
N SER A 7 24.59 -22.99 -49.24
CA SER A 7 25.93 -22.65 -48.73
C SER A 7 26.53 -21.29 -49.11
N GLY A 8 25.95 -20.23 -48.55
CA GLY A 8 26.73 -19.09 -48.05
C GLY A 8 26.70 -19.10 -46.52
N LYS A 9 27.46 -20.01 -45.87
CA LYS A 9 27.72 -19.90 -44.43
C LYS A 9 28.67 -18.71 -44.24
N VAL A 10 28.13 -17.57 -43.84
CA VAL A 10 28.90 -16.53 -43.16
C VAL A 10 29.27 -17.12 -41.80
N HIS A 11 30.53 -17.47 -41.61
CA HIS A 11 31.09 -17.69 -40.27
C HIS A 11 31.12 -16.33 -39.56
N CYS A 12 30.06 -15.99 -38.84
CA CYS A 12 30.15 -15.02 -37.76
C CYS A 12 31.00 -15.66 -36.65
N GLY A 13 32.13 -15.03 -36.34
CA GLY A 13 33.02 -15.48 -35.27
C GLY A 13 32.28 -15.56 -33.94
N HIS A 14 32.53 -16.64 -33.20
CA HIS A 14 32.16 -16.77 -31.79
C HIS A 14 32.79 -15.59 -31.01
N PHE A 15 32.00 -14.57 -30.68
CA PHE A 15 32.33 -13.69 -29.56
C PHE A 15 32.22 -14.53 -28.30
N PHE A 16 33.30 -14.67 -27.54
CA PHE A 16 33.34 -15.47 -26.31
C PHE A 16 32.48 -14.80 -25.23
N SER A 17 31.25 -15.28 -25.04
CA SER A 17 30.39 -14.90 -23.91
C SER A 17 31.10 -15.25 -22.60
N GLY A 18 31.18 -14.30 -21.68
CA GLY A 18 31.60 -14.53 -20.31
C GLY A 18 30.44 -15.00 -19.45
N LYS A 19 30.76 -15.58 -18.30
CA LYS A 19 29.78 -15.99 -17.29
C LYS A 19 30.23 -15.60 -15.89
N PHE A 20 29.29 -15.23 -15.03
CA PHE A 20 29.54 -15.01 -13.61
C PHE A 20 28.37 -15.48 -12.76
N TRP A 21 28.67 -15.97 -11.56
CA TRP A 21 27.65 -16.32 -10.58
C TRP A 21 27.20 -15.08 -9.79
N HIS A 22 25.95 -15.06 -9.38
CA HIS A 22 25.41 -14.18 -8.35
C HIS A 22 24.71 -15.04 -7.30
N ILE A 23 25.23 -15.00 -6.07
CA ILE A 23 24.65 -15.65 -4.89
C ILE A 23 24.44 -14.63 -3.78
N SER A 24 23.41 -14.85 -2.96
CA SER A 24 23.02 -13.92 -1.89
C SER A 24 22.20 -14.65 -0.83
N ASP A 25 22.10 -14.04 0.36
CA ASP A 25 21.16 -14.41 1.41
C ASP A 25 21.28 -15.91 1.76
N LEU A 26 22.49 -16.31 2.16
CA LEU A 26 22.80 -17.69 2.49
C LEU A 26 22.19 -18.06 3.84
N HIS A 27 22.23 -17.14 4.81
CA HIS A 27 21.75 -17.27 6.18
C HIS A 27 22.00 -18.67 6.77
N LEU A 28 23.24 -18.94 7.17
CA LEU A 28 23.58 -20.17 7.89
C LEU A 28 22.92 -20.15 9.27
N ASP A 29 22.10 -21.16 9.56
CA ASP A 29 21.68 -21.51 10.92
C ASP A 29 22.62 -22.60 11.47
N PRO A 30 23.58 -22.26 12.35
CA PRO A 30 24.54 -23.23 12.88
C PRO A 30 23.91 -24.26 13.81
N ASP A 31 22.72 -23.97 14.34
CA ASP A 31 22.02 -24.79 15.33
C ASP A 31 20.92 -25.66 14.70
N TYR A 32 20.77 -25.63 13.37
CA TYR A 32 19.82 -26.49 12.67
C TYR A 32 20.10 -27.96 12.93
N LYS A 33 19.09 -28.69 13.42
CA LYS A 33 19.14 -30.14 13.63
C LYS A 33 17.78 -30.78 13.39
N VAL A 34 17.78 -31.96 12.80
CA VAL A 34 16.56 -32.79 12.74
C VAL A 34 16.27 -33.28 14.16
N SER A 35 15.11 -32.88 14.69
CA SER A 35 14.68 -33.13 16.07
C SER A 35 13.25 -33.67 16.09
N GLU A 36 12.94 -34.56 17.04
CA GLU A 36 11.56 -34.98 17.30
C GLU A 36 10.73 -33.86 17.96
N ASP A 37 11.38 -32.96 18.69
CA ASP A 37 10.76 -31.74 19.24
C ASP A 37 10.74 -30.64 18.15
N PRO A 38 9.56 -30.26 17.62
CA PRO A 38 9.44 -29.27 16.55
C PRO A 38 9.92 -27.87 16.93
N LEU A 39 10.06 -27.55 18.23
CA LEU A 39 10.54 -26.25 18.70
C LEU A 39 12.07 -26.20 18.88
N GLN A 40 12.76 -27.32 18.69
CA GLN A 40 14.22 -27.44 18.82
C GLN A 40 14.91 -27.75 17.50
N VAL A 41 14.22 -27.60 16.37
CA VAL A 41 14.81 -27.84 15.04
C VAL A 41 15.79 -26.73 14.68
N CYS A 42 15.37 -25.47 14.79
CA CYS A 42 16.17 -24.32 14.41
C CYS A 42 15.74 -23.08 15.22
N PRO A 43 16.68 -22.25 15.70
CA PRO A 43 16.35 -20.99 16.37
C PRO A 43 15.76 -19.93 15.43
N SER A 44 16.06 -19.99 14.13
CA SER A 44 15.56 -19.05 13.10
C SER A 44 14.04 -19.10 12.88
N ALA A 45 13.37 -20.20 13.22
CA ALA A 45 11.90 -20.29 13.22
C ALA A 45 11.24 -19.54 14.40
N GLY A 46 12.03 -19.09 15.37
CA GLY A 46 11.55 -18.42 16.58
C GLY A 46 10.71 -19.36 17.44
N SER A 47 9.42 -19.05 17.59
CA SER A 47 8.45 -19.85 18.35
C SER A 47 7.57 -20.75 17.47
N GLN A 48 7.81 -20.77 16.15
CA GLN A 48 7.02 -21.58 15.22
C GLN A 48 7.46 -23.05 15.29
N PRO A 49 6.53 -24.01 15.45
CA PRO A 49 6.87 -25.43 15.42
C PRO A 49 7.24 -25.85 14.00
N VAL A 50 8.33 -26.61 13.87
CA VAL A 50 8.86 -27.14 12.60
C VAL A 50 8.68 -28.67 12.56
N PRO A 51 7.48 -29.16 12.20
CA PRO A 51 7.21 -30.60 12.18
C PRO A 51 7.88 -31.27 10.98
N ASN A 52 8.42 -32.48 11.18
CA ASN A 52 9.02 -33.30 10.11
C ASN A 52 10.15 -32.60 9.34
N ALA A 53 10.99 -31.84 10.04
CA ALA A 53 12.16 -31.18 9.45
C ALA A 53 13.06 -32.18 8.72
N GLY A 54 13.46 -31.85 7.50
CA GLY A 54 14.37 -32.69 6.71
C GLY A 54 15.83 -32.28 6.87
N PRO A 55 16.79 -33.11 6.44
CA PRO A 55 18.21 -32.81 6.61
C PRO A 55 18.68 -31.61 5.76
N TRP A 56 17.98 -31.26 4.68
CA TRP A 56 18.37 -30.19 3.76
C TRP A 56 17.80 -28.82 4.12
N GLY A 57 17.04 -28.71 5.21
CA GLY A 57 16.40 -27.48 5.65
C GLY A 57 14.88 -27.61 5.73
N ASP A 58 14.23 -26.53 6.17
CA ASP A 58 12.78 -26.39 6.24
C ASP A 58 12.40 -24.94 5.87
N TYR A 59 11.25 -24.72 5.26
CA TYR A 59 10.82 -23.37 4.87
C TYR A 59 10.58 -22.42 6.06
N LEU A 60 10.51 -22.90 7.30
CA LEU A 60 10.46 -22.04 8.49
C LEU A 60 11.84 -21.69 9.06
N CYS A 61 12.89 -22.36 8.59
CA CYS A 61 14.25 -22.21 9.08
C CYS A 61 15.13 -21.51 8.06
N ASP A 62 16.19 -20.89 8.57
CA ASP A 62 17.36 -20.56 7.78
C ASP A 62 18.16 -21.80 7.37
N SER A 63 19.17 -21.62 6.51
CA SER A 63 19.86 -22.71 5.85
C SER A 63 20.72 -23.54 6.82
N PRO A 64 20.60 -24.88 6.85
CA PRO A 64 21.64 -25.70 7.44
C PRO A 64 22.91 -25.68 6.59
N TRP A 65 24.06 -25.97 7.21
CA TRP A 65 25.36 -26.03 6.52
C TRP A 65 25.35 -26.92 5.27
N ILE A 66 24.65 -28.06 5.33
CA ILE A 66 24.58 -29.00 4.21
C ILE A 66 23.88 -28.41 2.97
N LEU A 67 22.91 -27.51 3.15
CA LEU A 67 22.23 -26.83 2.06
C LEU A 67 23.16 -25.82 1.39
N ILE A 68 23.85 -25.00 2.17
CA ILE A 68 24.83 -24.03 1.67
C ILE A 68 26.00 -24.75 0.98
N ASN A 69 26.53 -25.81 1.58
CA ASN A 69 27.56 -26.61 0.94
C ASN A 69 27.06 -27.18 -0.41
N SER A 70 25.83 -27.69 -0.44
CA SER A 70 25.21 -28.18 -1.69
C SER A 70 25.10 -27.09 -2.76
N SER A 71 24.71 -25.86 -2.41
CA SER A 71 24.59 -24.77 -3.39
C SER A 71 25.94 -24.40 -4.01
N ILE A 72 26.99 -24.26 -3.20
CA ILE A 72 28.33 -23.91 -3.69
C ILE A 72 28.92 -25.03 -4.58
N TYR A 73 28.72 -26.30 -4.21
CA TYR A 73 29.17 -27.42 -5.06
C TYR A 73 28.33 -27.59 -6.31
N ALA A 74 27.03 -27.25 -6.28
CA ALA A 74 26.19 -27.22 -7.48
C ALA A 74 26.64 -26.12 -8.46
N MET A 75 26.99 -24.93 -7.96
CA MET A 75 27.61 -23.89 -8.79
C MET A 75 28.86 -24.43 -9.49
N LYS A 76 29.72 -25.15 -8.75
CA LYS A 76 30.95 -25.73 -9.29
C LYS A 76 30.68 -26.83 -10.33
N GLU A 77 29.61 -27.61 -10.16
CA GLU A 77 29.20 -28.62 -11.14
C GLU A 77 28.65 -27.99 -12.42
N ILE A 78 27.86 -26.92 -12.29
CA ILE A 78 27.18 -26.26 -13.42
C ILE A 78 28.15 -25.39 -14.24
N GLU A 79 28.95 -24.56 -13.57
CA GLU A 79 29.93 -23.67 -14.18
C GLU A 79 31.17 -23.56 -13.26
N PRO A 80 32.17 -24.44 -13.45
CA PRO A 80 33.36 -24.52 -12.59
C PRO A 80 34.36 -23.38 -12.82
N GLU A 81 34.35 -22.75 -14.00
CA GLU A 81 35.32 -21.72 -14.42
C GLU A 81 34.62 -20.39 -14.75
N PRO A 82 33.82 -19.81 -13.83
CA PRO A 82 33.21 -18.50 -14.04
C PRO A 82 34.29 -17.41 -14.06
N ASP A 83 34.05 -16.32 -14.77
CA ASP A 83 34.99 -15.18 -14.82
C ASP A 83 35.16 -14.54 -13.44
N PHE A 84 34.07 -14.51 -12.65
CA PHE A 84 34.03 -14.03 -11.27
C PHE A 84 32.72 -14.48 -10.59
N ILE A 85 32.62 -14.22 -9.28
CA ILE A 85 31.42 -14.44 -8.47
C ILE A 85 31.01 -13.12 -7.81
N LEU A 86 29.73 -12.79 -7.83
CA LEU A 86 29.11 -11.75 -7.03
C LEU A 86 28.49 -12.40 -5.80
N TRP A 87 28.86 -11.96 -4.60
CA TRP A 87 28.30 -12.42 -3.34
C TRP A 87 27.75 -11.23 -2.57
N THR A 88 26.42 -11.10 -2.50
CA THR A 88 25.78 -9.89 -1.93
C THR A 88 25.36 -10.02 -0.47
N GLY A 89 26.06 -10.86 0.31
CA GLY A 89 25.97 -10.90 1.78
C GLY A 89 24.72 -11.58 2.35
N ASP A 90 24.47 -11.32 3.63
CA ASP A 90 23.47 -11.92 4.51
C ASP A 90 23.73 -13.41 4.81
N ASP A 91 24.72 -13.60 5.67
CA ASP A 91 25.33 -14.87 6.01
C ASP A 91 24.77 -15.49 7.29
N THR A 92 24.23 -14.67 8.20
CA THR A 92 23.89 -15.09 9.57
C THR A 92 22.38 -15.25 9.77
N PRO A 93 21.92 -16.05 10.75
CA PRO A 93 20.51 -16.43 10.81
C PRO A 93 19.60 -15.32 11.37
N HIS A 94 18.31 -15.43 11.11
CA HIS A 94 17.23 -14.59 11.62
C HIS A 94 16.93 -14.90 13.09
N VAL A 95 17.85 -14.54 13.98
CA VAL A 95 17.69 -14.69 15.43
C VAL A 95 17.72 -13.33 16.17
N PRO A 96 17.27 -13.29 17.44
CA PRO A 96 17.47 -12.11 18.30
C PRO A 96 18.96 -11.82 18.50
N ASN A 97 19.32 -10.54 18.66
CA ASN A 97 20.72 -10.11 18.81
C ASN A 97 21.40 -10.76 20.04
N GLU A 98 20.63 -11.06 21.09
CA GLU A 98 21.12 -11.68 22.33
C GLU A 98 21.63 -13.11 22.10
N ARG A 99 21.22 -13.76 21.00
CA ARG A 99 21.64 -15.11 20.63
C ARG A 99 22.77 -15.15 19.61
N LEU A 100 23.14 -14.00 19.03
CA LEU A 100 24.17 -13.94 18.00
C LEU A 100 25.18 -12.84 18.33
N SER A 101 26.34 -13.25 18.85
CA SER A 101 27.43 -12.32 19.19
C SER A 101 28.22 -11.88 17.96
N GLU A 102 28.94 -10.77 18.07
CA GLU A 102 29.87 -10.30 17.04
C GLU A 102 30.90 -11.37 16.62
N ALA A 103 31.42 -12.15 17.57
CA ALA A 103 32.34 -13.24 17.28
C ALA A 103 31.68 -14.36 16.46
N ALA A 104 30.40 -14.65 16.73
CA ALA A 104 29.63 -15.64 15.97
C ALA A 104 29.37 -15.14 14.53
N VAL A 105 29.02 -13.86 14.35
CA VAL A 105 28.89 -13.22 13.01
C VAL A 105 30.18 -13.42 12.21
N LEU A 106 31.32 -13.00 12.76
CA LEU A 106 32.62 -13.11 12.09
C LEU A 106 33.01 -14.57 11.78
N GLN A 107 32.66 -15.49 12.67
CA GLN A 107 32.94 -16.92 12.47
C GLN A 107 32.11 -17.50 11.32
N ILE A 108 30.85 -17.11 11.19
CA ILE A 108 29.97 -17.54 10.08
C ILE A 108 30.50 -16.97 8.75
N VAL A 109 30.76 -15.66 8.67
CA VAL A 109 31.32 -15.00 7.48
C VAL A 109 32.62 -15.67 7.05
N LYS A 110 33.49 -16.02 8.02
CA LYS A 110 34.73 -16.75 7.78
C LYS A 110 34.49 -18.15 7.19
N GLN A 111 33.54 -18.92 7.73
CA GLN A 111 33.23 -20.26 7.24
C GLN A 111 32.74 -20.23 5.80
N LEU A 112 31.84 -19.31 5.46
CA LEU A 112 31.33 -19.16 4.10
C LEU A 112 32.41 -18.68 3.13
N THR A 113 33.24 -17.72 3.56
CA THR A 113 34.41 -17.28 2.81
C THR A 113 35.36 -18.45 2.50
N GLN A 114 35.60 -19.33 3.48
CA GLN A 114 36.46 -20.51 3.30
C GLN A 114 35.84 -21.51 2.31
N LEU A 115 34.54 -21.82 2.45
CA LEU A 115 33.83 -22.72 1.54
C LEU A 115 33.91 -22.24 0.07
N ILE A 116 33.66 -20.95 -0.17
CA ILE A 116 33.74 -20.38 -1.53
C ILE A 116 35.18 -20.50 -2.07
N ARG A 117 36.20 -20.20 -1.25
CA ARG A 117 37.60 -20.32 -1.65
C ARG A 117 38.05 -21.76 -1.90
N GLU A 118 37.50 -22.72 -1.17
CA GLU A 118 37.79 -24.14 -1.38
C GLU A 118 37.15 -24.66 -2.68
N ALA A 119 35.91 -24.24 -2.96
CA ALA A 119 35.21 -24.60 -4.18
C ALA A 119 35.82 -23.91 -5.42
N PHE A 120 36.16 -22.63 -5.30
CA PHE A 120 36.63 -21.76 -6.39
C PHE A 120 37.95 -21.05 -6.02
N PRO A 121 39.08 -21.77 -5.97
CA PRO A 121 40.36 -21.24 -5.48
C PRO A 121 40.96 -20.15 -6.37
N ASP A 122 40.70 -20.22 -7.69
CA ASP A 122 41.28 -19.32 -8.70
C ASP A 122 40.32 -18.23 -9.16
N THR A 123 39.10 -18.19 -8.62
CA THR A 123 38.04 -17.25 -9.04
C THR A 123 38.03 -16.02 -8.14
N LYS A 124 37.95 -14.83 -8.75
CA LYS A 124 37.77 -13.58 -8.03
C LYS A 124 36.33 -13.42 -7.55
N VAL A 125 36.14 -13.07 -6.28
CA VAL A 125 34.82 -12.82 -5.68
C VAL A 125 34.68 -11.35 -5.34
N TYR A 126 33.60 -10.73 -5.78
CA TYR A 126 33.20 -9.38 -5.40
C TYR A 126 32.09 -9.50 -4.36
N ALA A 127 32.47 -9.31 -3.10
CA ALA A 127 31.59 -9.53 -1.95
C ALA A 127 31.13 -8.21 -1.31
N ALA A 128 29.84 -8.08 -1.06
CA ALA A 128 29.21 -7.02 -0.28
C ALA A 128 28.72 -7.58 1.07
N LEU A 129 28.72 -6.75 2.12
CA LEU A 129 28.07 -7.12 3.38
C LEU A 129 26.56 -6.91 3.28
N GLY A 130 25.81 -7.83 3.86
CA GLY A 130 24.39 -7.67 4.13
C GLY A 130 24.09 -7.09 5.52
N ASN A 131 22.82 -6.82 5.79
CA ASN A 131 22.41 -6.19 7.04
C ASN A 131 22.48 -7.15 8.24
N HIS A 132 22.48 -8.47 8.00
CA HIS A 132 22.72 -9.51 9.00
C HIS A 132 24.21 -9.79 9.26
N ASP A 133 25.12 -9.26 8.45
CA ASP A 133 26.57 -9.48 8.61
C ASP A 133 27.21 -8.52 9.62
N PHE A 134 26.42 -8.10 10.62
CA PHE A 134 26.83 -7.15 11.64
C PHE A 134 26.17 -7.46 12.99
N HIS A 135 26.81 -7.05 14.09
CA HIS A 135 26.24 -7.14 15.44
C HIS A 135 26.27 -5.77 16.13
N PRO A 136 25.12 -5.27 16.63
CA PRO A 136 23.77 -5.78 16.41
C PRO A 136 23.34 -5.68 14.94
N LYS A 137 22.44 -6.56 14.48
CA LYS A 137 22.01 -6.57 13.07
C LYS A 137 21.45 -5.22 12.62
N ASN A 138 21.63 -4.90 11.34
CA ASN A 138 21.28 -3.64 10.68
C ASN A 138 22.10 -2.41 11.11
N GLN A 139 22.82 -2.43 12.25
CA GLN A 139 23.47 -1.23 12.82
C GLN A 139 24.86 -0.97 12.24
N LEU A 140 24.98 -0.95 10.92
CA LEU A 140 26.26 -0.76 10.22
C LEU A 140 26.68 0.72 10.29
N PRO A 141 27.83 1.07 10.91
CA PRO A 141 28.21 2.45 11.14
C PRO A 141 28.83 3.12 9.90
N ALA A 142 28.70 4.45 9.82
CA ALA A 142 29.37 5.29 8.84
C ALA A 142 30.85 5.55 9.21
N GLY A 143 31.64 4.47 9.36
CA GLY A 143 33.04 4.53 9.75
C GLY A 143 33.65 3.16 10.08
N SER A 144 34.96 3.15 10.28
CA SER A 144 35.71 1.93 10.58
C SER A 144 35.28 1.28 11.91
N ASN A 145 35.23 -0.06 11.92
CA ASN A 145 34.89 -0.86 13.08
C ASN A 145 35.56 -2.25 13.01
N ASN A 146 35.43 -3.04 14.08
CA ASN A 146 36.08 -4.34 14.18
C ASN A 146 35.61 -5.34 13.10
N ILE A 147 34.31 -5.38 12.79
CA ILE A 147 33.77 -6.28 11.77
C ILE A 147 34.34 -5.93 10.39
N TYR A 148 34.30 -4.66 9.98
CA TYR A 148 34.87 -4.22 8.69
C TYR A 148 36.36 -4.55 8.60
N ASN A 149 37.10 -4.34 9.69
CA ASN A 149 38.52 -4.63 9.75
C ASN A 149 38.83 -6.12 9.59
N GLN A 150 38.08 -7.00 10.27
CA GLN A 150 38.31 -8.44 10.19
C GLN A 150 37.83 -9.03 8.86
N VAL A 151 36.67 -8.60 8.36
CA VAL A 151 36.17 -9.04 7.04
C VAL A 151 37.11 -8.57 5.92
N ALA A 152 37.67 -7.36 6.00
CA ALA A 152 38.69 -6.91 5.04
C ALA A 152 39.92 -7.83 5.00
N GLU A 153 40.33 -8.41 6.12
CA GLU A 153 41.44 -9.38 6.14
C GLU A 153 41.02 -10.76 5.62
N LEU A 154 39.78 -11.19 5.89
CA LEU A 154 39.22 -12.43 5.32
C LEU A 154 39.14 -12.36 3.78
N TRP A 155 38.70 -11.22 3.25
CA TRP A 155 38.50 -10.97 1.82
C TRP A 155 39.73 -10.38 1.13
N ARG A 156 40.82 -10.14 1.87
CA ARG A 156 42.09 -9.62 1.33
C ARG A 156 42.57 -10.30 0.05
N PRO A 157 42.45 -11.64 -0.13
CA PRO A 157 42.85 -12.30 -1.39
C PRO A 157 42.08 -11.81 -2.63
N TRP A 158 40.89 -11.24 -2.46
CA TRP A 158 40.04 -10.74 -3.54
C TRP A 158 40.16 -9.23 -3.75
N LEU A 159 40.72 -8.51 -2.78
CA LEU A 159 40.76 -7.04 -2.73
C LEU A 159 42.16 -6.50 -3.05
N ARG A 160 42.24 -5.41 -3.83
CA ARG A 160 43.48 -4.62 -3.93
C ARG A 160 43.71 -3.81 -2.65
N ASN A 161 44.94 -3.35 -2.44
CA ASN A 161 45.31 -2.56 -1.25
C ASN A 161 44.41 -1.33 -1.05
N GLU A 162 44.05 -0.62 -2.12
CA GLU A 162 43.12 0.53 -2.06
C GLU A 162 41.72 0.10 -1.61
N SER A 163 41.19 -0.99 -2.17
CA SER A 163 39.89 -1.54 -1.80
C SER A 163 39.87 -2.05 -0.36
N VAL A 164 40.97 -2.60 0.15
CA VAL A 164 41.09 -2.97 1.57
C VAL A 164 40.96 -1.74 2.46
N THR A 165 41.59 -0.62 2.11
CA THR A 165 41.48 0.63 2.89
C THR A 165 40.04 1.14 2.89
N LEU A 166 39.41 1.26 1.72
CA LEU A 166 38.02 1.71 1.61
C LEU A 166 37.04 0.78 2.33
N PHE A 167 37.25 -0.54 2.22
CA PHE A 167 36.43 -1.52 2.93
C PHE A 167 36.52 -1.32 4.45
N LYS A 168 37.72 -1.08 4.98
CA LYS A 168 37.90 -0.83 6.42
C LYS A 168 37.24 0.46 6.88
N GLU A 169 37.07 1.45 6.01
CA GLU A 169 36.46 2.75 6.32
C GLU A 169 34.93 2.73 6.22
N GLY A 170 34.35 1.98 5.29
CA GLY A 170 32.89 2.00 5.08
C GLY A 170 32.27 0.75 4.45
N ALA A 171 33.02 -0.34 4.31
CA ALA A 171 32.62 -1.61 3.67
C ALA A 171 32.12 -1.48 2.22
N PHE A 172 32.61 -0.47 1.49
CA PHE A 172 32.38 -0.29 0.06
C PHE A 172 33.73 -0.13 -0.67
N TYR A 173 33.79 -0.47 -1.94
CA TYR A 173 35.01 -0.41 -2.75
C TYR A 173 34.72 -0.56 -4.25
N SER A 174 35.74 -0.35 -5.10
CA SER A 174 35.63 -0.67 -6.53
C SER A 174 36.85 -1.42 -7.05
N GLU A 175 36.59 -2.36 -7.96
CA GLU A 175 37.60 -3.25 -8.52
C GLU A 175 37.49 -3.31 -10.03
N LYS A 176 38.62 -3.35 -10.73
CA LYS A 176 38.62 -3.66 -12.17
C LYS A 176 38.37 -5.15 -12.38
N LEU A 177 37.64 -5.47 -13.44
CA LEU A 177 37.45 -6.84 -13.90
C LEU A 177 38.76 -7.37 -14.53
N PRO A 178 39.18 -8.61 -14.21
CA PRO A 178 40.31 -9.25 -14.87
C PRO A 178 39.93 -9.63 -16.32
N GLY A 179 40.71 -9.23 -17.34
CA GLY A 179 40.45 -9.60 -18.74
C GLY A 179 41.10 -8.71 -19.80
N LEU A 180 41.08 -9.17 -21.06
CA LEU A 180 41.78 -8.59 -22.23
C LEU A 180 41.42 -7.13 -22.54
N SER A 181 40.23 -6.66 -22.18
CA SER A 181 39.78 -5.29 -22.51
C SER A 181 40.09 -4.26 -21.43
N GLY A 182 40.29 -4.65 -20.17
CA GLY A 182 40.56 -3.74 -19.04
C GLY A 182 39.50 -2.65 -18.77
N ALA A 183 38.39 -2.65 -19.52
CA ALA A 183 37.37 -1.61 -19.59
C ALA A 183 36.12 -1.91 -18.74
N GLY A 184 36.21 -2.84 -17.79
CA GLY A 184 35.11 -3.24 -16.91
C GLY A 184 35.44 -3.02 -15.44
N ARG A 185 34.46 -2.56 -14.66
CA ARG A 185 34.58 -2.28 -13.23
C ARG A 185 33.39 -2.84 -12.45
N ILE A 186 33.67 -3.40 -11.27
CA ILE A 186 32.67 -3.71 -10.27
C ILE A 186 32.72 -2.61 -9.20
N VAL A 187 31.57 -2.05 -8.87
CA VAL A 187 31.36 -1.16 -7.74
C VAL A 187 30.57 -1.93 -6.69
N VAL A 188 31.14 -2.05 -5.49
CA VAL A 188 30.54 -2.75 -4.36
C VAL A 188 30.11 -1.73 -3.32
N LEU A 189 28.81 -1.64 -3.08
CA LEU A 189 28.19 -0.69 -2.16
C LEU A 189 27.86 -1.33 -0.82
N ASN A 190 28.00 -0.56 0.25
CA ASN A 190 27.39 -0.81 1.55
C ASN A 190 26.05 -0.08 1.62
N THR A 191 25.01 -0.65 1.04
CA THR A 191 23.66 -0.06 1.05
C THR A 191 22.91 -0.23 2.37
N ASN A 192 23.47 -1.01 3.31
CA ASN A 192 22.95 -1.12 4.67
C ASN A 192 23.03 0.21 5.43
N LEU A 193 23.94 1.12 5.02
CA LEU A 193 24.00 2.50 5.52
C LEU A 193 22.70 3.27 5.25
N TYR A 194 21.93 2.86 4.23
CA TYR A 194 20.71 3.54 3.81
C TYR A 194 19.45 2.94 4.41
N TYR A 195 19.58 1.79 5.09
CA TYR A 195 18.45 1.04 5.61
C TYR A 195 17.70 1.84 6.69
N THR A 196 16.36 1.92 6.60
CA THR A 196 15.48 2.55 7.59
C THR A 196 15.71 2.04 9.01
N SER A 197 16.12 0.77 9.17
CA SER A 197 16.36 0.14 10.47
C SER A 197 17.78 0.36 11.01
N ASN A 198 18.64 1.09 10.30
CA ASN A 198 19.98 1.45 10.75
C ASN A 198 19.95 2.81 11.46
N GLU A 199 20.09 2.82 12.79
CA GLU A 199 20.09 4.06 13.56
C GLU A 199 21.46 4.76 13.57
N GLN A 200 22.54 4.07 13.19
CA GLN A 200 23.89 4.65 13.14
C GLN A 200 24.02 5.75 12.08
N THR A 201 23.15 5.74 11.07
CA THR A 201 23.15 6.70 9.95
C THR A 201 21.93 7.64 9.97
N ALA A 202 21.14 7.62 11.05
CA ALA A 202 20.00 8.50 11.21
C ALA A 202 20.43 9.98 11.15
N GLY A 203 19.78 10.77 10.29
CA GLY A 203 20.07 12.20 10.12
C GLY A 203 21.32 12.53 9.29
N MET A 204 22.09 11.53 8.84
CA MET A 204 23.22 11.76 7.93
C MET A 204 22.73 11.98 6.49
N VAL A 205 23.36 12.92 5.77
CA VAL A 205 23.01 13.20 4.36
C VAL A 205 23.73 12.24 3.41
N ASP A 206 25.00 11.94 3.67
CA ASP A 206 25.80 11.00 2.88
C ASP A 206 26.72 10.18 3.82
N PRO A 207 26.21 9.09 4.44
CA PRO A 207 26.98 8.28 5.37
C PRO A 207 28.23 7.69 4.67
N SER A 208 29.39 7.88 5.32
CA SER A 208 30.72 7.54 4.79
C SER A 208 31.09 8.20 3.46
N GLN A 209 30.40 9.28 3.06
CA GLN A 209 30.58 9.94 1.76
C GLN A 209 30.41 8.97 0.56
N GLN A 210 29.62 7.91 0.74
CA GLN A 210 29.50 6.85 -0.25
C GLN A 210 28.81 7.33 -1.54
N PHE A 211 27.84 8.26 -1.48
CA PHE A 211 27.23 8.82 -2.69
C PHE A 211 28.19 9.71 -3.46
N GLN A 212 28.92 10.59 -2.75
CA GLN A 212 29.96 11.41 -3.39
C GLN A 212 31.03 10.53 -4.03
N TRP A 213 31.53 9.53 -3.31
CA TRP A 213 32.49 8.56 -3.82
C TRP A 213 31.95 7.79 -5.05
N LEU A 214 30.68 7.39 -5.02
CA LEU A 214 30.04 6.69 -6.14
C LEU A 214 29.95 7.58 -7.38
N ASP A 215 29.55 8.84 -7.22
CA ASP A 215 29.49 9.82 -8.31
C ASP A 215 30.88 10.03 -8.94
N ASP A 216 31.94 10.12 -8.11
CA ASP A 216 33.32 10.26 -8.57
C ASP A 216 33.81 9.01 -9.32
N VAL A 217 33.52 7.80 -8.81
CA VAL A 217 33.90 6.55 -9.46
C VAL A 217 33.21 6.38 -10.82
N LEU A 218 31.91 6.69 -10.91
CA LEU A 218 31.15 6.58 -12.17
C LEU A 218 31.57 7.66 -13.17
N THR A 219 31.87 8.88 -12.71
CA THR A 219 32.45 9.94 -13.54
C THR A 219 33.80 9.49 -14.12
N ASN A 220 34.67 8.94 -13.28
CA ASN A 220 35.98 8.43 -13.71
C ASN A 220 35.85 7.24 -14.68
N ALA A 221 34.87 6.35 -14.48
CA ALA A 221 34.56 5.29 -15.42
C ALA A 221 34.16 5.86 -16.78
N SER A 222 33.30 6.89 -16.80
CA SER A 222 32.92 7.58 -18.05
C SER A 222 34.10 8.22 -18.76
N LEU A 223 35.03 8.85 -18.03
CA LEU A 223 36.24 9.45 -18.61
C LEU A 223 37.21 8.39 -19.15
N ALA A 224 37.28 7.23 -18.50
CA ALA A 224 38.14 6.11 -18.89
C ALA A 224 37.52 5.21 -19.97
N GLY A 225 36.25 5.44 -20.36
CA GLY A 225 35.52 4.56 -21.27
C GLY A 225 35.23 3.17 -20.68
N GLU A 226 35.10 3.08 -19.35
CA GLU A 226 34.80 1.86 -18.62
C GLU A 226 33.28 1.67 -18.46
N MET A 227 32.82 0.41 -18.52
CA MET A 227 31.48 0.00 -18.12
C MET A 227 31.49 -0.58 -16.70
N VAL A 228 30.37 -0.42 -15.99
CA VAL A 228 30.27 -0.68 -14.56
C VAL A 228 29.12 -1.63 -14.26
N TYR A 229 29.38 -2.65 -13.45
CA TYR A 229 28.35 -3.34 -12.67
C TYR A 229 28.33 -2.80 -11.24
N ILE A 230 27.14 -2.51 -10.73
CA ILE A 230 26.94 -2.09 -9.35
C ILE A 230 26.36 -3.26 -8.57
N ILE A 231 26.95 -3.58 -7.42
CA ILE A 231 26.41 -4.57 -6.50
C ILE A 231 26.20 -3.96 -5.13
N GLY A 232 25.19 -4.44 -4.41
CA GLY A 232 24.91 -4.11 -3.03
C GLY A 232 23.96 -5.14 -2.43
N HIS A 233 23.70 -5.04 -1.13
CA HIS A 233 22.79 -5.98 -0.47
C HIS A 233 21.34 -5.49 -0.52
N VAL A 234 21.02 -4.46 0.27
CA VAL A 234 19.68 -3.86 0.34
C VAL A 234 19.41 -3.04 -0.94
N PRO A 235 18.33 -3.32 -1.70
CA PRO A 235 18.02 -2.57 -2.91
C PRO A 235 17.21 -1.28 -2.61
N PRO A 236 17.29 -0.26 -3.48
CA PRO A 236 16.36 0.86 -3.50
C PRO A 236 14.96 0.42 -3.98
N GLY A 237 13.98 1.27 -3.73
CA GLY A 237 12.57 1.05 -4.08
C GLY A 237 11.83 0.21 -3.06
N PHE A 238 10.81 -0.50 -3.53
CA PHE A 238 9.86 -1.22 -2.69
C PHE A 238 10.00 -2.74 -2.82
N PHE A 239 9.63 -3.43 -1.75
CA PHE A 239 9.50 -4.89 -1.72
C PHE A 239 8.20 -5.32 -2.41
N GLU A 240 8.29 -6.20 -3.41
CA GLU A 240 7.13 -6.57 -4.24
C GLU A 240 6.12 -7.49 -3.56
N LYS A 241 6.47 -8.13 -2.43
CA LYS A 241 5.57 -9.05 -1.70
C LYS A 241 4.60 -8.35 -0.75
N THR A 242 4.76 -7.05 -0.50
CA THR A 242 3.89 -6.28 0.38
C THR A 242 3.79 -4.83 -0.07
N ARG A 243 2.69 -4.15 0.26
CA ARG A 243 2.50 -2.75 -0.15
C ARG A 243 3.29 -1.81 0.75
N ASN A 244 3.82 -0.74 0.17
CA ASN A 244 4.44 0.40 0.86
C ASN A 244 5.62 0.05 1.79
N LYS A 245 6.31 -1.07 1.53
CA LYS A 245 7.55 -1.41 2.24
C LYS A 245 8.76 -1.06 1.39
N ALA A 246 9.41 0.06 1.70
CA ALA A 246 10.74 0.36 1.24
C ALA A 246 11.78 0.03 2.33
N TRP A 247 13.02 -0.21 1.91
CA TRP A 247 14.14 -0.42 2.82
C TRP A 247 14.98 0.83 2.98
N PHE A 248 15.23 1.58 1.90
CA PHE A 248 15.98 2.83 2.01
C PHE A 248 15.13 3.90 2.70
N ARG A 249 15.78 4.75 3.51
CA ARG A 249 15.18 6.04 3.88
C ARG A 249 14.96 6.85 2.60
N GLU A 250 13.86 7.59 2.52
CA GLU A 250 13.41 8.27 1.29
C GLU A 250 14.51 9.13 0.65
N GLY A 251 15.20 9.96 1.45
CA GLY A 251 16.29 10.80 0.93
C GLY A 251 17.44 10.02 0.27
N PHE A 252 17.80 8.85 0.80
CA PHE A 252 18.82 7.99 0.20
C PHE A 252 18.31 7.29 -1.06
N ASN A 253 17.03 6.92 -1.08
CA ASN A 253 16.39 6.34 -2.26
C ASN A 253 16.38 7.35 -3.42
N GLU A 254 16.00 8.60 -3.16
CA GLU A 254 16.04 9.67 -4.14
C GLU A 254 17.47 9.93 -4.63
N GLU A 255 18.46 9.97 -3.74
CA GLU A 255 19.84 10.23 -4.12
C GLU A 255 20.42 9.10 -4.99
N TYR A 256 20.13 7.84 -4.66
CA TYR A 256 20.50 6.70 -5.50
C TYR A 256 19.90 6.81 -6.91
N LEU A 257 18.61 7.17 -7.01
CA LEU A 257 17.93 7.38 -8.29
C LEU A 257 18.60 8.49 -9.10
N LYS A 258 18.98 9.60 -8.48
CA LYS A 258 19.70 10.70 -9.17
C LYS A 258 21.06 10.24 -9.71
N VAL A 259 21.82 9.48 -8.93
CA VAL A 259 23.12 8.92 -9.36
C VAL A 259 22.94 8.01 -10.57
N VAL A 260 21.97 7.08 -10.52
CA VAL A 260 21.67 6.19 -11.66
C VAL A 260 21.24 7.01 -12.87
N GLN A 261 20.31 7.96 -12.72
CA GLN A 261 19.86 8.82 -13.83
C GLN A 261 20.98 9.65 -14.46
N ARG A 262 21.96 10.09 -13.67
CA ARG A 262 23.12 10.85 -14.17
C ARG A 262 24.10 9.96 -14.91
N HIS A 263 24.39 8.77 -14.38
CA HIS A 263 25.49 7.91 -14.82
C HIS A 263 25.06 6.66 -15.60
N HIS A 264 23.77 6.51 -15.93
CA HIS A 264 23.23 5.29 -16.54
C HIS A 264 23.97 4.79 -17.78
N ARG A 265 24.65 5.68 -18.53
CA ARG A 265 25.40 5.33 -19.75
C ARG A 265 26.62 4.44 -19.49
N VAL A 266 27.19 4.50 -18.29
CA VAL A 266 28.31 3.63 -17.89
C VAL A 266 27.86 2.45 -17.03
N ILE A 267 26.60 2.42 -16.57
CA ILE A 267 26.07 1.35 -15.73
C ILE A 267 25.48 0.27 -16.63
N ALA A 268 26.17 -0.86 -16.76
CA ALA A 268 25.75 -1.99 -17.58
C ALA A 268 24.73 -2.92 -16.88
N GLY A 269 24.70 -2.92 -15.55
CA GLY A 269 23.81 -3.75 -14.76
C GLY A 269 23.95 -3.50 -13.26
N GLN A 270 22.90 -3.80 -12.50
CA GLN A 270 22.87 -3.65 -11.04
C GLN A 270 22.38 -4.97 -10.41
N PHE A 271 23.03 -5.45 -9.35
CA PHE A 271 22.79 -6.78 -8.78
C PHE A 271 22.67 -6.72 -7.26
N PHE A 272 21.51 -7.12 -6.73
CA PHE A 272 21.16 -6.99 -5.32
C PHE A 272 20.48 -8.26 -4.79
N GLY A 273 20.38 -8.37 -3.45
CA GLY A 273 19.75 -9.48 -2.74
C GLY A 273 18.63 -9.01 -1.82
N HIS A 274 18.69 -9.39 -0.54
CA HIS A 274 17.86 -8.95 0.58
C HIS A 274 16.40 -9.41 0.57
N HIS A 275 15.76 -9.47 -0.60
CA HIS A 275 14.35 -9.85 -0.71
C HIS A 275 14.13 -11.35 -0.59
N HIS A 276 15.17 -12.16 -0.82
CA HIS A 276 15.16 -13.61 -1.00
C HIS A 276 14.32 -14.12 -2.19
N THR A 277 13.51 -13.26 -2.80
CA THR A 277 12.67 -13.53 -3.94
C THR A 277 13.32 -13.10 -5.25
N ASP A 278 12.92 -13.75 -6.34
CA ASP A 278 13.37 -13.41 -7.68
C ASP A 278 12.58 -12.22 -8.24
N SER A 279 13.27 -11.12 -8.55
CA SER A 279 12.64 -9.97 -9.15
C SER A 279 13.63 -9.09 -9.92
N PHE A 280 13.13 -8.03 -10.55
CA PHE A 280 13.94 -7.00 -11.19
C PHE A 280 13.31 -5.62 -10.99
N ARG A 281 14.10 -4.56 -11.15
CA ARG A 281 13.64 -3.16 -11.08
C ARG A 281 14.09 -2.41 -12.31
N MET A 282 13.16 -1.67 -12.91
CA MET A 282 13.40 -0.81 -14.05
C MET A 282 13.69 0.61 -13.58
N PHE A 283 14.68 1.25 -14.20
CA PHE A 283 15.00 2.66 -13.99
C PHE A 283 14.71 3.43 -15.27
N TYR A 284 14.07 4.59 -15.12
CA TYR A 284 13.65 5.45 -16.22
C TYR A 284 14.22 6.86 -16.06
N ASP A 285 14.48 7.51 -17.20
CA ASP A 285 14.76 8.95 -17.22
C ASP A 285 13.47 9.77 -17.13
N GLY A 286 13.61 11.10 -17.07
CA GLY A 286 12.46 12.01 -17.02
C GLY A 286 11.56 12.00 -18.26
N ALA A 287 11.98 11.35 -19.36
CA ALA A 287 11.19 11.16 -20.57
C ALA A 287 10.48 9.78 -20.61
N GLY A 288 10.70 8.94 -19.60
CA GLY A 288 10.14 7.58 -19.53
C GLY A 288 10.94 6.53 -20.31
N THR A 289 12.17 6.84 -20.75
CA THR A 289 13.03 5.88 -21.46
C THR A 289 13.65 4.90 -20.46
N PRO A 290 13.63 3.57 -20.70
CA PRO A 290 14.34 2.62 -19.85
C PRO A 290 15.86 2.83 -19.97
N ILE A 291 16.50 3.21 -18.87
CA ILE A 291 17.92 3.60 -18.82
C ILE A 291 18.81 2.61 -18.08
N SER A 292 18.25 1.82 -17.15
CA SER A 292 18.99 0.79 -16.42
C SER A 292 18.03 -0.29 -15.89
N VAL A 293 18.58 -1.44 -15.52
CA VAL A 293 17.86 -2.54 -14.89
C VAL A 293 18.67 -3.08 -13.72
N MET A 294 17.97 -3.40 -12.64
CA MET A 294 18.52 -4.08 -11.47
C MET A 294 17.90 -5.46 -11.35
N PHE A 295 18.74 -6.46 -11.09
CA PHE A 295 18.33 -7.83 -10.84
C PHE A 295 18.41 -8.12 -9.34
N LEU A 296 17.31 -8.58 -8.77
CA LEU A 296 17.19 -9.06 -7.40
C LEU A 296 17.27 -10.58 -7.46
N THR A 297 18.37 -11.14 -6.97
CA THR A 297 18.56 -12.59 -6.96
C THR A 297 17.85 -13.20 -5.76
N PRO A 298 17.24 -14.39 -5.90
CA PRO A 298 16.68 -15.09 -4.76
C PRO A 298 17.77 -15.56 -3.79
N GLY A 299 17.35 -15.85 -2.56
CA GLY A 299 18.24 -16.35 -1.51
C GLY A 299 18.47 -17.86 -1.62
N VAL A 300 19.59 -18.32 -1.05
CA VAL A 300 19.78 -19.76 -0.79
C VAL A 300 18.95 -20.20 0.40
N THR A 301 18.73 -19.32 1.39
CA THR A 301 17.82 -19.61 2.50
C THR A 301 16.39 -19.79 2.02
N PRO A 302 15.68 -20.83 2.48
CA PRO A 302 14.25 -21.01 2.21
C PRO A 302 13.36 -20.29 3.23
N TRP A 303 13.95 -19.56 4.18
CA TRP A 303 13.27 -19.02 5.35
C TRP A 303 12.04 -18.18 4.99
N LYS A 304 10.91 -18.55 5.59
CA LYS A 304 9.64 -17.86 5.45
C LYS A 304 9.65 -16.57 6.23
N THR A 305 9.52 -15.46 5.51
CA THR A 305 9.56 -14.15 6.14
C THR A 305 8.49 -13.95 7.22
N THR A 306 8.93 -13.38 8.35
CA THR A 306 8.06 -12.93 9.44
C THR A 306 7.55 -11.49 9.24
N LEU A 307 7.86 -10.87 8.11
CA LEU A 307 7.42 -9.52 7.79
C LEU A 307 5.87 -9.42 7.81
N PRO A 308 5.28 -8.52 8.62
CA PRO A 308 3.84 -8.37 8.70
C PRO A 308 3.21 -8.06 7.33
N GLY A 309 2.13 -8.77 7.00
CA GLY A 309 1.38 -8.59 5.75
C GLY A 309 1.79 -9.54 4.62
N VAL A 310 2.96 -10.18 4.71
CA VAL A 310 3.35 -11.22 3.74
C VAL A 310 2.79 -12.57 4.18
N VAL A 311 2.01 -13.21 3.32
CA VAL A 311 1.45 -14.55 3.57
C VAL A 311 2.23 -15.57 2.74
N ASN A 312 2.74 -16.62 3.39
CA ASN A 312 3.48 -17.71 2.73
C ASN A 312 4.75 -17.23 1.99
N GLY A 313 5.47 -16.25 2.55
CA GLY A 313 6.65 -15.65 1.92
C GLY A 313 7.94 -16.46 2.11
N ALA A 314 7.90 -17.76 1.79
CA ALA A 314 9.10 -18.58 1.64
C ALA A 314 9.51 -18.66 0.16
N ASN A 315 10.68 -19.20 -0.10
CA ASN A 315 11.19 -19.52 -1.43
C ASN A 315 11.91 -20.87 -1.41
N ASN A 316 12.10 -21.50 -2.57
CA ASN A 316 13.12 -22.54 -2.66
C ASN A 316 14.52 -21.89 -2.67
N PRO A 317 15.56 -22.63 -2.26
CA PRO A 317 16.95 -22.23 -2.45
C PRO A 317 17.27 -21.98 -3.92
N GLY A 318 17.76 -20.77 -4.24
CA GLY A 318 18.11 -20.36 -5.60
C GLY A 318 19.57 -19.94 -5.75
N ILE A 319 20.15 -20.22 -6.93
CA ILE A 319 21.46 -19.71 -7.38
C ILE A 319 21.35 -19.22 -8.81
N ARG A 320 22.12 -18.21 -9.20
CA ARG A 320 21.97 -17.54 -10.50
C ARG A 320 23.29 -17.36 -11.23
N VAL A 321 23.31 -17.66 -12.52
CA VAL A 321 24.43 -17.35 -13.43
C VAL A 321 23.97 -16.38 -14.51
N PHE A 322 24.81 -15.40 -14.80
CA PHE A 322 24.61 -14.44 -15.88
C PHE A 322 25.56 -14.74 -17.04
N GLU A 323 25.07 -14.57 -18.25
CA GLU A 323 25.85 -14.58 -19.48
C GLU A 323 26.02 -13.13 -19.96
N TYR A 324 27.24 -12.72 -20.31
CA TYR A 324 27.52 -11.33 -20.69
C TYR A 324 28.59 -11.23 -21.78
N ASP A 325 28.55 -10.13 -22.52
CA ASP A 325 29.61 -9.78 -23.47
C ASP A 325 30.82 -9.20 -22.70
N ARG A 326 31.95 -9.91 -22.73
CA ARG A 326 33.20 -9.51 -22.05
C ARG A 326 33.77 -8.17 -22.55
N ALA A 327 33.43 -7.73 -23.75
CA ALA A 327 33.91 -6.46 -24.31
C ALA A 327 33.07 -5.25 -23.85
N THR A 328 31.75 -5.43 -23.69
CA THR A 328 30.82 -4.32 -23.45
C THR A 328 30.14 -4.36 -22.09
N LEU A 329 30.27 -5.46 -21.35
CA LEU A 329 29.45 -5.78 -20.17
C LEU A 329 27.95 -5.84 -20.43
N SER A 330 27.52 -5.94 -21.70
CA SER A 330 26.10 -6.11 -22.01
C SER A 330 25.63 -7.50 -21.57
N LEU A 331 24.61 -7.53 -20.70
CA LEU A 331 23.99 -8.75 -20.22
C LEU A 331 23.23 -9.44 -21.36
N GLN A 332 23.66 -10.65 -21.71
CA GLN A 332 23.08 -11.46 -22.77
C GLN A 332 21.98 -12.36 -22.22
N ASP A 333 22.16 -12.92 -21.02
CA ASP A 333 21.14 -13.78 -20.41
C ASP A 333 21.30 -13.89 -18.89
N MET A 334 20.28 -14.44 -18.26
CA MET A 334 20.20 -14.75 -16.84
C MET A 334 19.53 -16.10 -16.67
N VAL A 335 20.21 -17.01 -15.96
CA VAL A 335 19.76 -18.37 -15.73
C VAL A 335 19.68 -18.62 -14.23
N THR A 336 18.49 -18.94 -13.74
CA THR A 336 18.25 -19.29 -12.32
C THR A 336 18.18 -20.81 -12.20
N TYR A 337 18.91 -21.36 -11.25
CA TYR A 337 18.82 -22.74 -10.82
C TYR A 337 18.28 -22.80 -9.40
N PHE A 338 17.60 -23.89 -9.07
CA PHE A 338 17.00 -24.04 -7.75
C PHE A 338 17.05 -25.48 -7.25
N LEU A 339 16.88 -25.63 -5.95
CA LEU A 339 16.69 -26.92 -5.30
C LEU A 339 15.25 -27.00 -4.79
N ASN A 340 14.45 -27.96 -5.29
CA ASN A 340 13.13 -28.20 -4.72
C ASN A 340 13.28 -28.82 -3.31
N LEU A 341 13.11 -27.99 -2.27
CA LEU A 341 13.41 -28.37 -0.89
C LEU A 341 12.49 -29.49 -0.38
N SER A 342 11.22 -29.47 -0.79
CA SER A 342 10.26 -30.53 -0.45
C SER A 342 10.65 -31.86 -1.07
N GLN A 343 11.08 -31.85 -2.34
CA GLN A 343 11.47 -33.06 -3.07
C GLN A 343 12.76 -33.66 -2.51
N VAL A 344 13.78 -32.84 -2.25
CA VAL A 344 15.06 -33.34 -1.72
C VAL A 344 14.91 -33.93 -0.32
N ASN A 345 14.08 -33.34 0.53
CA ASN A 345 13.79 -33.89 1.86
C ASN A 345 13.02 -35.23 1.79
N ALA A 346 12.23 -35.46 0.74
CA ALA A 346 11.52 -36.72 0.52
C ALA A 346 12.40 -37.82 -0.10
N LEU A 347 13.30 -37.47 -1.04
CA LEU A 347 14.09 -38.42 -1.82
C LEU A 347 15.53 -38.61 -1.32
N GLY A 348 16.05 -37.67 -0.53
CA GLY A 348 17.38 -37.72 0.09
C GLY A 348 18.56 -37.38 -0.82
N ALA A 349 18.33 -37.06 -2.11
CA ALA A 349 19.39 -36.73 -3.06
C ALA A 349 19.24 -35.29 -3.58
N PRO A 350 20.17 -34.36 -3.29
CA PRO A 350 20.09 -32.99 -3.75
C PRO A 350 20.32 -32.95 -5.25
N ARG A 351 19.38 -32.35 -5.98
CA ARG A 351 19.53 -32.09 -7.40
C ARG A 351 19.14 -30.66 -7.65
N TRP A 352 20.12 -29.84 -7.99
CA TRP A 352 19.88 -28.48 -8.46
C TRP A 352 19.45 -28.54 -9.91
N GLU A 353 18.33 -27.92 -10.22
CA GLU A 353 17.68 -27.98 -11.52
C GLU A 353 17.60 -26.59 -12.14
N LEU A 354 17.63 -26.52 -13.46
CA LEU A 354 17.33 -25.28 -14.18
C LEU A 354 15.89 -24.88 -13.87
N GLU A 355 15.69 -23.69 -13.31
CA GLU A 355 14.36 -23.12 -13.14
C GLU A 355 13.91 -22.46 -14.44
N TYR A 356 14.67 -21.47 -14.90
CA TYR A 356 14.40 -20.79 -16.16
C TYR A 356 15.61 -19.99 -16.68
N ARG A 357 15.51 -19.64 -17.96
CA ARG A 357 16.35 -18.67 -18.67
C ARG A 357 15.51 -17.44 -19.03
N VAL A 358 15.96 -16.23 -18.75
CA VAL A 358 15.13 -15.01 -18.88
C VAL A 358 14.70 -14.76 -20.32
N THR A 359 15.58 -15.00 -21.29
CA THR A 359 15.30 -14.84 -22.73
C THR A 359 14.21 -15.79 -23.22
N GLU A 360 14.22 -17.04 -22.76
CA GLU A 360 13.21 -18.05 -23.08
C GLU A 360 11.89 -17.78 -22.35
N ALA A 361 11.95 -17.49 -21.05
CA ALA A 361 10.78 -17.27 -20.21
C ALA A 361 9.96 -16.08 -20.71
N TYR A 362 10.60 -14.96 -21.04
CA TYR A 362 9.90 -13.75 -21.46
C TYR A 362 9.97 -13.49 -22.96
N GLY A 363 10.60 -14.35 -23.76
CA GLY A 363 10.71 -14.23 -25.22
C GLY A 363 11.38 -12.94 -25.66
N VAL A 364 12.47 -12.58 -24.98
CA VAL A 364 13.26 -11.37 -25.20
C VAL A 364 14.68 -11.76 -25.66
N PRO A 365 15.36 -10.91 -26.46
CA PRO A 365 16.62 -11.30 -27.10
C PRO A 365 17.84 -11.29 -26.15
N ASP A 366 17.78 -10.51 -25.07
CA ASP A 366 18.86 -10.37 -24.10
C ASP A 366 18.32 -9.96 -22.72
N ALA A 367 19.21 -9.77 -21.74
CA ALA A 367 18.88 -9.30 -20.38
C ALA A 367 19.16 -7.79 -20.20
N GLY A 368 19.21 -7.00 -21.27
CA GLY A 368 19.41 -5.56 -21.20
C GLY A 368 18.15 -4.78 -20.79
N ALA A 369 18.30 -3.50 -20.43
CA ALA A 369 17.18 -2.67 -19.96
C ALA A 369 16.01 -2.59 -20.95
N ARG A 370 16.26 -2.54 -22.27
CA ARG A 370 15.18 -2.52 -23.27
C ARG A 370 14.39 -3.83 -23.30
N SER A 371 15.10 -4.96 -23.23
CA SER A 371 14.50 -6.30 -23.18
C SER A 371 13.71 -6.52 -21.89
N MET A 372 14.26 -6.09 -20.75
CA MET A 372 13.58 -6.20 -19.46
C MET A 372 12.37 -5.26 -19.36
N HIS A 373 12.38 -4.10 -20.01
CA HIS A 373 11.16 -3.28 -20.18
C HIS A 373 10.10 -4.02 -21.02
N ALA A 374 10.49 -4.70 -22.10
CA ALA A 374 9.57 -5.53 -22.88
C ALA A 374 9.05 -6.74 -22.08
N ALA A 375 9.88 -7.36 -21.24
CA ALA A 375 9.47 -8.41 -20.32
C ALA A 375 8.46 -7.89 -19.29
N LEU A 376 8.69 -6.70 -18.71
CA LEU A 376 7.75 -6.03 -17.81
C LEU A 376 6.40 -5.76 -18.50
N GLY A 377 6.41 -5.23 -19.72
CA GLY A 377 5.17 -5.01 -20.49
C GLY A 377 4.41 -6.32 -20.76
N ARG A 378 5.12 -7.44 -20.99
CA ARG A 378 4.48 -8.77 -21.11
C ARG A 378 3.91 -9.25 -19.78
N ILE A 379 4.65 -9.11 -18.68
CA ILE A 379 4.18 -9.47 -17.32
C ILE A 379 2.91 -8.67 -16.97
N ALA A 380 2.84 -7.39 -17.34
CA ALA A 380 1.69 -6.55 -17.05
C ALA A 380 0.46 -6.85 -17.93
N SER A 381 0.67 -7.26 -19.18
CA SER A 381 -0.40 -7.43 -20.18
C SER A 381 -0.87 -8.88 -20.38
N ASP A 382 -0.04 -9.89 -20.09
CA ASP A 382 -0.34 -11.31 -20.29
C ASP A 382 -0.39 -12.09 -18.97
N GLN A 383 -1.56 -12.69 -18.67
CA GLN A 383 -1.75 -13.47 -17.44
C GLN A 383 -0.81 -14.68 -17.35
N GLY A 384 -0.43 -15.27 -18.49
CA GLY A 384 0.52 -16.38 -18.54
C GLY A 384 1.94 -15.95 -18.16
N ALA A 385 2.39 -14.79 -18.66
CA ALA A 385 3.66 -14.18 -18.28
C ALA A 385 3.66 -13.72 -16.81
N LEU A 386 2.57 -13.11 -16.33
CA LEU A 386 2.41 -12.75 -14.91
C LEU A 386 2.51 -13.98 -14.02
N GLN A 387 1.78 -15.04 -14.35
CA GLN A 387 1.79 -16.26 -13.57
C GLN A 387 3.18 -16.89 -13.54
N ARG A 388 3.89 -16.92 -14.68
CA ARG A 388 5.28 -17.42 -14.73
C ARG A 388 6.20 -16.59 -13.85
N TYR A 389 6.15 -15.26 -13.96
CA TYR A 389 6.91 -14.35 -13.10
C TYR A 389 6.61 -14.59 -11.61
N TYR A 390 5.32 -14.74 -11.25
CA TYR A 390 4.90 -14.97 -9.87
C TYR A 390 5.42 -16.29 -9.29
N VAL A 391 5.39 -17.37 -10.09
CA VAL A 391 5.95 -18.66 -9.70
C VAL A 391 7.45 -18.54 -9.47
N TYR A 392 8.18 -17.96 -10.44
CA TYR A 392 9.64 -17.75 -10.34
C TYR A 392 10.02 -16.80 -9.21
N ASN A 393 9.17 -15.81 -8.87
CA ASN A 393 9.42 -14.89 -7.75
C ASN A 393 9.64 -15.62 -6.41
N SER A 394 8.95 -16.74 -6.19
CA SER A 394 9.15 -17.61 -5.02
C SER A 394 10.11 -18.77 -5.27
N VAL A 395 10.85 -18.73 -6.37
CA VAL A 395 11.70 -19.82 -6.84
C VAL A 395 10.89 -21.13 -6.98
N SER A 396 9.72 -21.03 -7.62
CA SER A 396 8.81 -22.15 -7.84
C SER A 396 8.28 -22.83 -6.55
N TYR A 397 8.31 -22.14 -5.42
CA TYR A 397 7.71 -22.60 -4.16
C TYR A 397 6.18 -22.45 -4.16
N ASP A 398 5.69 -21.24 -4.48
CA ASP A 398 4.26 -20.92 -4.51
C ASP A 398 3.72 -20.99 -5.93
N THR A 399 3.07 -22.10 -6.25
CA THR A 399 2.47 -22.34 -7.58
C THR A 399 1.01 -21.91 -7.66
N ARG A 400 0.48 -21.22 -6.65
CA ARG A 400 -0.90 -20.72 -6.68
C ARG A 400 -1.06 -19.65 -7.75
N ALA A 401 -2.29 -19.50 -8.24
CA ALA A 401 -2.59 -18.44 -9.20
C ALA A 401 -2.42 -17.06 -8.54
N CYS A 402 -1.68 -16.16 -9.18
CA CYS A 402 -1.65 -14.74 -8.81
C CYS A 402 -3.04 -14.15 -9.13
N ASP A 403 -3.83 -13.92 -8.08
CA ASP A 403 -5.20 -13.40 -8.15
C ASP A 403 -5.26 -11.88 -8.35
N GLU A 404 -6.46 -11.31 -8.47
CA GLU A 404 -6.64 -9.85 -8.61
C GLU A 404 -6.06 -9.05 -7.42
N ALA A 405 -5.89 -9.67 -6.24
CA ALA A 405 -5.25 -9.05 -5.09
C ALA A 405 -3.71 -8.97 -5.27
N CYS A 406 -3.11 -10.00 -5.89
CA CYS A 406 -1.72 -10.01 -6.35
C CYS A 406 -1.46 -9.04 -7.52
N ARG A 407 -2.47 -8.76 -8.36
CA ARG A 407 -2.42 -7.80 -9.49
C ARG A 407 -2.63 -6.33 -9.10
N ALA A 408 -3.06 -6.06 -7.88
CA ALA A 408 -3.64 -4.80 -7.38
C ALA A 408 -5.15 -4.64 -7.70
N GLU A 409 -5.90 -4.21 -6.67
CA GLU A 409 -7.33 -4.48 -6.45
C GLU A 409 -8.29 -3.88 -7.48
N HIS A 410 -9.08 -4.75 -8.12
CA HIS A 410 -10.19 -4.42 -9.03
C HIS A 410 -11.49 -4.01 -8.31
N VAL A 411 -11.51 -4.01 -6.98
CA VAL A 411 -12.72 -3.86 -6.16
C VAL A 411 -13.26 -2.42 -6.19
N ASP A 412 -12.41 -1.40 -6.29
CA ASP A 412 -12.83 0.00 -6.20
C ASP A 412 -13.51 0.52 -7.46
N LEU A 413 -13.09 0.06 -8.65
CA LEU A 413 -13.75 0.41 -9.90
C LEU A 413 -15.17 -0.19 -9.98
N VAL A 414 -15.32 -1.46 -9.58
CA VAL A 414 -16.61 -2.15 -9.57
C VAL A 414 -17.55 -1.52 -8.54
N LEU A 415 -17.06 -1.15 -7.35
CA LEU A 415 -17.86 -0.45 -6.33
C LEU A 415 -18.26 0.96 -6.78
N GLY A 416 -17.38 1.71 -7.45
CA GLY A 416 -17.70 3.03 -7.99
C GLY A 416 -18.78 3.00 -9.09
N ILE A 417 -18.75 1.99 -9.96
CA ILE A 417 -19.81 1.75 -10.96
C ILE A 417 -21.13 1.39 -10.27
N LEU A 418 -21.11 0.46 -9.32
CA LEU A 418 -22.30 0.07 -8.55
C LEU A 418 -22.88 1.25 -7.77
N GLY A 419 -22.04 2.13 -7.23
CA GLY A 419 -22.48 3.32 -6.51
C GLY A 419 -23.17 4.36 -7.41
N THR A 420 -22.63 4.59 -8.60
CA THR A 420 -23.24 5.49 -9.59
C THR A 420 -24.58 4.94 -10.09
N LEU A 421 -24.67 3.62 -10.34
CA LEU A 421 -25.91 2.97 -10.77
C LEU A 421 -26.99 3.05 -9.67
N ALA A 422 -26.61 2.86 -8.41
CA ALA A 422 -27.53 2.94 -7.29
C ALA A 422 -28.13 4.34 -7.11
N PHE A 423 -27.35 5.41 -7.32
CA PHE A 423 -27.85 6.79 -7.33
C PHE A 423 -28.94 7.01 -8.40
N LEU A 424 -28.71 6.53 -9.63
CA LEU A 424 -29.68 6.67 -10.72
C LEU A 424 -30.98 5.89 -10.44
N ILE A 425 -30.86 4.74 -9.79
CA ILE A 425 -32.01 3.94 -9.36
C ILE A 425 -32.80 4.67 -8.27
N ASP A 426 -32.13 5.29 -7.29
CA ASP A 426 -32.78 6.05 -6.21
C ASP A 426 -33.57 7.24 -6.77
N LEU A 427 -32.93 8.08 -7.60
CA LEU A 427 -33.59 9.19 -8.27
C LEU A 427 -34.82 8.74 -9.10
N GLY A 428 -34.70 7.62 -9.80
CA GLY A 428 -35.80 7.04 -10.55
C GLY A 428 -36.94 6.57 -9.64
N ALA A 429 -36.62 5.96 -8.50
CA ALA A 429 -37.59 5.52 -7.51
C ALA A 429 -38.34 6.69 -6.87
N ASP A 430 -37.66 7.80 -6.57
CA ASP A 430 -38.26 8.97 -5.93
C ASP A 430 -39.20 9.71 -6.88
N LEU A 431 -38.80 9.87 -8.15
CA LEU A 431 -39.67 10.41 -9.20
C LEU A 431 -40.89 9.50 -9.44
N TRP A 432 -40.70 8.18 -9.37
CA TRP A 432 -41.79 7.22 -9.48
C TRP A 432 -42.79 7.37 -8.32
N VAL A 433 -42.30 7.42 -7.07
CA VAL A 433 -43.13 7.59 -5.87
C VAL A 433 -43.90 8.92 -5.92
N ALA A 434 -43.24 10.02 -6.28
CA ALA A 434 -43.88 11.32 -6.43
C ALA A 434 -44.98 11.29 -7.51
N SER A 435 -44.72 10.64 -8.65
CA SER A 435 -45.69 10.49 -9.74
C SER A 435 -46.93 9.70 -9.30
N GLN A 436 -46.73 8.60 -8.56
CA GLN A 436 -47.84 7.81 -8.03
C GLN A 436 -48.69 8.60 -7.04
N TYR A 437 -48.09 9.46 -6.21
CA TYR A 437 -48.84 10.36 -5.34
C TYR A 437 -49.66 11.39 -6.13
N VAL A 438 -49.11 11.95 -7.21
CA VAL A 438 -49.87 12.87 -8.09
C VAL A 438 -51.05 12.15 -8.75
N LEU A 439 -50.82 10.96 -9.33
CA LEU A 439 -51.86 10.15 -9.96
C LEU A 439 -52.96 9.74 -8.98
N SER A 440 -52.61 9.55 -7.71
CA SER A 440 -53.53 9.22 -6.62
C SER A 440 -54.23 10.46 -6.00
N GLY A 441 -54.06 11.66 -6.58
CA GLY A 441 -54.64 12.92 -6.08
C GLY A 441 -54.03 13.44 -4.77
N ARG A 442 -52.89 12.88 -4.36
CA ARG A 442 -52.20 13.13 -3.09
C ARG A 442 -51.10 14.20 -3.23
N TYR A 443 -51.49 15.40 -3.69
CA TYR A 443 -50.55 16.47 -4.07
C TYR A 443 -49.63 16.95 -2.94
N LEU A 444 -50.12 17.00 -1.70
CA LEU A 444 -49.30 17.42 -0.55
C LEU A 444 -48.14 16.46 -0.30
N TRP A 445 -48.38 15.15 -0.42
CA TRP A 445 -47.36 14.12 -0.22
C TRP A 445 -46.33 14.14 -1.34
N ALA A 446 -46.77 14.31 -2.59
CA ALA A 446 -45.88 14.52 -3.72
C ALA A 446 -45.00 15.77 -3.53
N ALA A 447 -45.59 16.88 -3.08
CA ALA A 447 -44.85 18.12 -2.83
C ALA A 447 -43.79 17.96 -1.72
N LEU A 448 -44.08 17.22 -0.66
CA LEU A 448 -43.11 16.95 0.41
C LEU A 448 -41.94 16.08 -0.04
N VAL A 449 -42.19 15.01 -0.81
CA VAL A 449 -41.13 14.17 -1.40
C VAL A 449 -40.24 15.00 -2.33
N LEU A 450 -40.85 15.75 -3.25
CA LEU A 450 -40.11 16.62 -4.18
C LEU A 450 -39.34 17.75 -3.46
N ALA A 451 -39.86 18.27 -2.35
CA ALA A 451 -39.15 19.27 -1.56
C ALA A 451 -37.90 18.69 -0.88
N LEU A 452 -37.98 17.47 -0.35
CA LEU A 452 -36.82 16.78 0.23
C LEU A 452 -35.75 16.49 -0.83
N LEU A 453 -36.15 15.94 -1.98
CA LEU A 453 -35.29 15.73 -3.15
C LEU A 453 -34.62 17.05 -3.60
N GLY A 454 -35.40 18.12 -3.77
CA GLY A 454 -34.89 19.42 -4.19
C GLY A 454 -33.89 20.04 -3.20
N LEU A 455 -34.19 19.99 -1.91
CA LEU A 455 -33.31 20.54 -0.86
C LEU A 455 -32.00 19.75 -0.74
N ALA A 456 -32.07 18.42 -0.78
CA ALA A 456 -30.88 17.57 -0.74
C ALA A 456 -30.03 17.74 -1.98
N SER A 457 -30.65 17.81 -3.17
CA SER A 457 -29.95 18.09 -4.43
C SER A 457 -29.22 19.44 -4.38
N VAL A 458 -29.85 20.51 -3.89
CA VAL A 458 -29.19 21.82 -3.71
C VAL A 458 -27.98 21.70 -2.78
N ALA A 459 -28.12 21.03 -1.63
CA ALA A 459 -27.01 20.83 -0.71
C ALA A 459 -25.86 20.04 -1.36
N LEU A 460 -26.18 18.96 -2.06
CA LEU A 460 -25.22 18.12 -2.79
C LEU A 460 -24.45 18.91 -3.86
N GLN A 461 -25.14 19.75 -4.62
CA GLN A 461 -24.51 20.62 -5.62
C GLN A 461 -23.61 21.67 -4.95
N LEU A 462 -23.99 22.23 -3.80
CA LEU A 462 -23.15 23.17 -3.05
C LEU A 462 -21.87 22.51 -2.55
N PHE A 463 -21.95 21.31 -1.97
CA PHE A 463 -20.78 20.54 -1.55
C PHE A 463 -19.87 20.22 -2.75
N SER A 464 -20.44 19.65 -3.81
CA SER A 464 -19.69 19.32 -5.02
C SER A 464 -19.06 20.55 -5.69
N TRP A 465 -19.75 21.70 -5.69
CA TRP A 465 -19.23 22.98 -6.19
C TRP A 465 -18.00 23.44 -5.40
N ILE A 466 -18.12 23.50 -4.07
CA ILE A 466 -17.03 23.91 -3.17
C ILE A 466 -15.81 23.01 -3.39
N TRP A 467 -16.06 21.70 -3.50
CA TRP A 467 -15.01 20.69 -3.65
C TRP A 467 -14.33 20.74 -5.01
N LEU A 468 -15.09 20.76 -6.11
CA LEU A 468 -14.53 20.90 -7.47
C LEU A 468 -13.76 22.21 -7.64
N HIS A 469 -14.20 23.29 -6.97
CA HIS A 469 -13.48 24.55 -6.97
C HIS A 469 -12.14 24.42 -6.22
N SER A 470 -12.10 23.70 -5.10
CA SER A 470 -10.89 23.49 -4.28
C SER A 470 -9.91 22.43 -4.80
N ASP A 471 -10.33 21.53 -5.69
CA ASP A 471 -9.47 20.43 -6.15
C ASP A 471 -8.22 20.93 -6.92
N ILE A 472 -7.24 20.06 -7.21
CA ILE A 472 -6.10 20.43 -8.07
C ILE A 472 -6.44 20.06 -9.51
N SER A 473 -6.00 20.88 -10.47
CA SER A 473 -6.12 20.53 -11.88
C SER A 473 -5.11 19.43 -12.21
N SER A 474 -5.58 18.22 -12.52
CA SER A 474 -4.73 17.17 -13.08
C SER A 474 -4.50 17.44 -14.58
N PRO A 475 -3.30 17.20 -15.14
CA PRO A 475 -3.03 17.34 -16.57
C PRO A 475 -3.99 16.55 -17.48
N LEU A 476 -4.61 15.48 -16.98
CA LEU A 476 -5.53 14.61 -17.72
C LEU A 476 -7.02 14.91 -17.50
N ALA A 477 -7.38 15.67 -16.47
CA ALA A 477 -8.75 16.07 -16.18
C ALA A 477 -8.81 17.60 -15.95
N PRO A 478 -8.66 18.41 -17.01
CA PRO A 478 -8.61 19.85 -16.89
C PRO A 478 -9.94 20.38 -16.32
N LYS A 479 -9.84 21.21 -15.29
CA LYS A 479 -11.02 21.86 -14.70
C LYS A 479 -11.74 22.71 -15.75
N PRO A 480 -13.06 22.57 -15.91
CA PRO A 480 -13.81 23.45 -16.79
C PRO A 480 -13.71 24.90 -16.29
N PRO A 481 -13.78 25.90 -17.19
CA PRO A 481 -13.78 27.30 -16.79
C PRO A 481 -14.90 27.57 -15.77
N GLY A 482 -14.69 28.46 -14.80
CA GLY A 482 -15.63 28.67 -13.68
C GLY A 482 -17.08 28.94 -14.09
N ARG A 483 -17.32 29.53 -15.27
CA ARG A 483 -18.68 29.72 -15.84
C ARG A 483 -19.34 28.41 -16.28
N HIS A 484 -18.57 27.48 -16.85
CA HIS A 484 -19.06 26.16 -17.26
C HIS A 484 -19.31 25.27 -16.04
N LEU A 485 -18.44 25.34 -15.04
CA LEU A 485 -18.71 24.70 -13.75
C LEU A 485 -20.02 25.24 -13.16
N ALA A 486 -20.25 26.56 -13.20
CA ALA A 486 -21.45 27.15 -12.61
C ALA A 486 -22.71 26.68 -13.33
N LEU A 487 -22.63 26.59 -14.66
CA LEU A 487 -23.69 26.04 -15.49
C LEU A 487 -23.95 24.56 -15.18
N LEU A 488 -22.91 23.74 -14.98
CA LEU A 488 -23.06 22.33 -14.61
C LEU A 488 -23.85 22.16 -13.30
N HIS A 489 -23.52 22.93 -12.27
CA HIS A 489 -24.24 22.86 -11.00
C HIS A 489 -25.65 23.48 -11.06
N LEU A 490 -25.84 24.53 -11.87
CA LEU A 490 -27.17 25.10 -12.13
C LEU A 490 -28.09 24.08 -12.82
N LEU A 491 -27.54 23.27 -13.72
CA LEU A 491 -28.23 22.18 -14.39
C LEU A 491 -28.32 20.89 -13.56
N GLN A 492 -27.90 20.91 -12.29
CA GLN A 492 -27.88 19.74 -11.38
C GLN A 492 -26.95 18.59 -11.85
N LEU A 493 -25.99 18.86 -12.74
CA LEU A 493 -25.06 17.86 -13.29
C LEU A 493 -23.72 17.79 -12.55
N GLY A 494 -23.50 18.59 -11.51
CA GLY A 494 -22.21 18.69 -10.83
C GLY A 494 -21.78 17.42 -10.08
N TYR A 495 -22.71 16.72 -9.43
CA TYR A 495 -22.43 15.40 -8.83
C TYR A 495 -22.10 14.35 -9.89
N LEU A 496 -22.91 14.24 -10.94
CA LEU A 496 -22.68 13.31 -12.05
C LEU A 496 -21.33 13.56 -12.74
N TYR A 497 -20.94 14.83 -12.90
CA TYR A 497 -19.63 15.20 -13.41
C TYR A 497 -18.50 14.63 -12.53
N ARG A 498 -18.62 14.71 -11.20
CA ARG A 498 -17.64 14.14 -10.25
C ARG A 498 -17.60 12.61 -10.34
N CYS A 499 -18.74 11.94 -10.49
CA CYS A 499 -18.79 10.50 -10.73
C CYS A 499 -18.11 10.10 -12.04
N VAL A 500 -18.35 10.84 -13.13
CA VAL A 500 -17.67 10.61 -14.41
C VAL A 500 -16.17 10.83 -14.27
N GLN A 501 -15.73 11.87 -13.54
CA GLN A 501 -14.31 12.12 -13.28
C GLN A 501 -13.68 10.98 -12.46
N GLY A 502 -14.34 10.50 -11.40
CA GLY A 502 -13.89 9.35 -10.62
C GLY A 502 -13.82 8.06 -11.44
N LEU A 503 -14.81 7.81 -12.30
CA LEU A 503 -14.81 6.66 -13.21
C LEU A 503 -13.72 6.77 -14.28
N GLN A 504 -13.48 7.96 -14.83
CA GLN A 504 -12.40 8.21 -15.79
C GLN A 504 -11.03 7.98 -15.14
N GLN A 505 -10.81 8.51 -13.94
CA GLN A 505 -9.56 8.30 -13.21
C GLN A 505 -9.39 6.83 -12.80
N GLY A 506 -10.45 6.16 -12.33
CA GLY A 506 -10.43 4.73 -12.04
C GLY A 506 -10.17 3.87 -13.28
N LEU A 507 -10.75 4.23 -14.44
CA LEU A 507 -10.46 3.60 -15.73
C LEU A 507 -9.04 3.87 -16.22
N LEU A 508 -8.48 5.04 -15.92
CA LEU A 508 -7.09 5.37 -16.24
C LEU A 508 -6.12 4.56 -15.39
N VAL A 509 -6.31 4.53 -14.07
CA VAL A 509 -5.56 3.66 -13.15
C VAL A 509 -5.70 2.19 -13.57
N TRP A 510 -6.89 1.77 -13.99
CA TRP A 510 -7.14 0.42 -14.51
C TRP A 510 -6.45 0.13 -15.85
N ARG A 511 -6.27 1.14 -16.71
CA ARG A 511 -5.53 1.02 -17.98
C ARG A 511 -4.03 1.19 -17.82
N GLN A 512 -3.57 1.72 -16.68
CA GLN A 512 -2.15 1.92 -16.39
C GLN A 512 -1.57 0.64 -15.79
N GLU A 513 -0.47 0.16 -16.39
CA GLU A 513 0.24 -1.05 -15.94
C GLU A 513 0.99 -0.85 -14.61
N ALA A 514 1.35 0.40 -14.28
CA ALA A 514 1.89 0.83 -13.00
C ALA A 514 1.44 2.28 -12.72
N PRO A 515 0.29 2.48 -12.05
CA PRO A 515 -0.22 3.83 -11.78
C PRO A 515 0.73 4.56 -10.82
N SER A 516 0.92 5.86 -11.04
CA SER A 516 1.76 6.67 -10.15
C SER A 516 1.14 6.73 -8.75
N GLU A 517 1.96 6.91 -7.71
CA GLU A 517 1.46 7.06 -6.33
C GLU A 517 0.48 8.25 -6.22
N PHE A 518 0.70 9.29 -7.03
CA PHE A 518 -0.24 10.40 -7.18
C PHE A 518 -1.56 9.96 -7.81
N ASP A 519 -1.55 9.16 -8.88
CA ASP A 519 -2.77 8.70 -9.56
C ASP A 519 -3.62 7.78 -8.68
N LEU A 520 -2.97 6.91 -7.88
CA LEU A 520 -3.62 6.06 -6.87
C LEU A 520 -4.21 6.90 -5.74
N ALA A 521 -3.41 7.78 -5.12
CA ALA A 521 -3.88 8.66 -4.06
C ALA A 521 -5.00 9.60 -4.52
N TYR A 522 -4.96 10.05 -5.78
CA TYR A 522 -5.99 10.88 -6.38
C TYR A 522 -7.27 10.08 -6.68
N ALA A 523 -7.16 8.82 -7.11
CA ALA A 523 -8.31 7.94 -7.29
C ALA A 523 -9.00 7.62 -5.95
N ASP A 524 -8.23 7.28 -4.91
CA ASP A 524 -8.73 7.07 -3.55
C ASP A 524 -9.43 8.32 -3.00
N PHE A 525 -8.82 9.49 -3.22
CA PHE A 525 -9.40 10.78 -2.85
C PHE A 525 -10.75 11.06 -3.52
N LEU A 526 -10.84 10.85 -4.84
CA LEU A 526 -12.09 11.02 -5.57
C LEU A 526 -13.15 10.02 -5.08
N SER A 527 -12.75 8.78 -4.79
CA SER A 527 -13.62 7.74 -4.23
C SER A 527 -14.21 8.17 -2.89
N LEU A 528 -13.38 8.65 -1.96
CA LEU A 528 -13.81 9.17 -0.66
C LEU A 528 -14.83 10.30 -0.78
N ASP A 529 -14.61 11.25 -1.69
CA ASP A 529 -15.54 12.36 -1.90
C ASP A 529 -16.88 11.92 -2.47
N ILE A 530 -16.84 11.02 -3.46
CA ILE A 530 -18.06 10.49 -4.07
C ILE A 530 -18.88 9.75 -3.00
N SER A 531 -18.24 8.88 -2.21
CA SER A 531 -18.90 8.17 -1.11
C SER A 531 -19.43 9.12 -0.03
N MET A 532 -18.73 10.23 0.26
CA MET A 532 -19.18 11.23 1.22
C MET A 532 -20.36 12.08 0.72
N LEU A 533 -20.37 12.49 -0.55
CA LEU A 533 -21.51 13.16 -1.18
C LEU A 533 -22.75 12.26 -1.15
N ARG A 534 -22.59 10.99 -1.51
CA ARG A 534 -23.66 10.01 -1.45
C ARG A 534 -24.19 9.80 -0.03
N LEU A 535 -23.31 9.79 0.96
CA LEU A 535 -23.72 9.74 2.36
C LEU A 535 -24.56 10.97 2.76
N PHE A 536 -24.19 12.16 2.29
CA PHE A 536 -24.96 13.38 2.56
C PHE A 536 -26.35 13.35 1.93
N GLU A 537 -26.43 13.01 0.64
CA GLU A 537 -27.69 12.79 -0.06
C GLU A 537 -28.58 11.81 0.72
N THR A 538 -28.06 10.63 1.04
CA THR A 538 -28.78 9.55 1.75
C THR A 538 -29.46 10.02 3.04
N PHE A 539 -28.81 10.89 3.83
CA PHE A 539 -29.34 11.36 5.11
C PHE A 539 -30.12 12.68 5.02
N LEU A 540 -29.92 13.48 3.97
CA LEU A 540 -30.70 14.70 3.71
C LEU A 540 -31.99 14.39 2.92
N GLU A 541 -32.00 13.30 2.15
CA GLU A 541 -33.07 12.91 1.25
C GLU A 541 -33.71 11.57 1.67
N THR A 542 -33.02 10.47 1.40
CA THR A 542 -33.57 9.11 1.45
C THR A 542 -34.10 8.78 2.85
N THR A 543 -33.39 9.19 3.91
CA THR A 543 -33.78 8.90 5.30
C THR A 543 -35.03 9.70 5.76
N PRO A 544 -35.11 11.03 5.56
CA PRO A 544 -36.35 11.79 5.77
C PRO A 544 -37.53 11.31 4.90
N GLN A 545 -37.30 11.00 3.62
CA GLN A 545 -38.33 10.49 2.73
C GLN A 545 -38.86 9.12 3.19
N LEU A 546 -37.97 8.21 3.58
CA LEU A 546 -38.33 6.92 4.18
C LEU A 546 -39.18 7.10 5.45
N THR A 547 -38.80 8.05 6.31
CA THR A 547 -39.56 8.39 7.53
C THR A 547 -40.96 8.90 7.17
N LEU A 548 -41.07 9.75 6.14
CA LEU A 548 -42.33 10.28 5.64
C LEU A 548 -43.23 9.18 5.05
N VAL A 549 -42.69 8.32 4.18
CA VAL A 549 -43.43 7.20 3.56
C VAL A 549 -43.96 6.25 4.64
N LEU A 550 -43.14 5.90 5.64
CA LEU A 550 -43.57 5.10 6.78
C LEU A 550 -44.68 5.78 7.58
N ALA A 551 -44.57 7.08 7.85
CA ALA A 551 -45.61 7.84 8.56
C ALA A 551 -46.94 7.86 7.78
N ILE A 552 -46.90 7.99 6.44
CA ILE A 552 -48.08 7.94 5.58
C ILE A 552 -48.76 6.56 5.64
N ILE A 553 -47.98 5.47 5.58
CA ILE A 553 -48.52 4.10 5.69
C ILE A 553 -49.19 3.91 7.06
N LEU A 554 -48.53 4.38 8.13
CA LEU A 554 -49.06 4.30 9.50
C LEU A 554 -50.35 5.10 9.68
N GLN A 555 -50.49 6.27 9.05
CA GLN A 555 -51.72 7.07 9.06
C GLN A 555 -52.84 6.47 8.21
N SER A 556 -52.50 5.91 7.05
CA SER A 556 -53.48 5.38 6.10
C SER A 556 -53.92 3.93 6.38
N GLY A 557 -53.20 3.22 7.25
CA GLY A 557 -53.52 1.84 7.67
C GLY A 557 -53.37 0.79 6.56
N SER A 558 -52.87 1.18 5.39
CA SER A 558 -52.65 0.33 4.22
C SER A 558 -51.36 0.76 3.51
N ALA A 559 -50.67 -0.21 2.90
CA ALA A 559 -49.42 0.02 2.19
C ALA A 559 -49.55 -0.50 0.77
N GLU A 560 -49.29 0.36 -0.20
CA GLU A 560 -49.24 -0.02 -1.62
C GLU A 560 -47.90 -0.69 -1.95
N TYR A 561 -47.89 -1.51 -3.01
CA TYR A 561 -46.69 -2.25 -3.43
C TYR A 561 -45.46 -1.36 -3.65
N TYR A 562 -45.63 -0.20 -4.30
CA TYR A 562 -44.52 0.72 -4.58
C TYR A 562 -43.91 1.32 -3.31
N GLN A 563 -44.69 1.47 -2.23
CA GLN A 563 -44.19 1.99 -0.96
C GLN A 563 -43.35 0.94 -0.23
N TRP A 564 -43.73 -0.35 -0.29
CA TRP A 564 -42.91 -1.44 0.25
C TRP A 564 -41.58 -1.58 -0.46
N VAL A 565 -41.58 -1.49 -1.79
CA VAL A 565 -40.34 -1.51 -2.58
C VAL A 565 -39.43 -0.36 -2.16
N SER A 566 -39.96 0.88 -2.12
CA SER A 566 -39.23 2.07 -1.68
C SER A 566 -38.64 1.90 -0.27
N ILE A 567 -39.41 1.39 0.70
CA ILE A 567 -38.92 1.14 2.06
C ILE A 567 -37.72 0.17 2.06
N CYS A 568 -37.85 -0.95 1.35
CA CYS A 568 -36.78 -1.95 1.29
C CYS A 568 -35.53 -1.41 0.60
N THR A 569 -35.67 -0.71 -0.52
CA THR A 569 -34.53 -0.14 -1.26
C THR A 569 -33.83 0.96 -0.45
N SER A 570 -34.57 1.83 0.24
CA SER A 570 -34.00 2.90 1.07
C SER A 570 -33.18 2.35 2.25
N PHE A 571 -33.66 1.34 2.98
CA PHE A 571 -32.90 0.78 4.11
C PHE A 571 -31.58 0.11 3.66
N VAL A 572 -31.62 -0.62 2.55
CA VAL A 572 -30.44 -1.22 1.94
C VAL A 572 -29.48 -0.13 1.44
N GLY A 573 -30.01 0.89 0.77
CA GLY A 573 -29.26 2.04 0.25
C GLY A 573 -28.51 2.80 1.34
N ILE A 574 -29.19 3.12 2.46
CA ILE A 574 -28.57 3.86 3.57
C ILE A 574 -27.45 3.05 4.22
N SER A 575 -27.67 1.76 4.43
CA SER A 575 -26.67 0.85 5.01
C SER A 575 -25.47 0.67 4.08
N TRP A 576 -25.71 0.66 2.76
CA TRP A 576 -24.65 0.61 1.75
C TRP A 576 -23.83 1.90 1.73
N ALA A 577 -24.46 3.07 1.76
CA ALA A 577 -23.75 4.36 1.77
C ALA A 577 -22.83 4.51 3.00
N LEU A 578 -23.26 4.03 4.17
CA LEU A 578 -22.42 3.99 5.38
C LEU A 578 -21.21 3.05 5.21
N LEU A 579 -21.41 1.86 4.63
CA LEU A 579 -20.32 0.91 4.37
C LEU A 579 -19.32 1.47 3.35
N ASP A 580 -19.83 2.05 2.26
CA ASP A 580 -19.06 2.61 1.16
C ASP A 580 -18.14 3.73 1.66
N TYR A 581 -18.70 4.71 2.37
CA TYR A 581 -17.92 5.76 3.04
C TYR A 581 -16.89 5.18 4.01
N HIS A 582 -17.26 4.20 4.84
CA HIS A 582 -16.33 3.63 5.82
C HIS A 582 -15.18 2.84 5.17
N ARG A 583 -15.40 2.25 3.99
CA ARG A 583 -14.34 1.63 3.19
C ARG A 583 -13.45 2.68 2.53
N ALA A 584 -14.03 3.66 1.84
CA ALA A 584 -13.28 4.74 1.18
C ALA A 584 -12.48 5.59 2.18
N LEU A 585 -12.99 5.78 3.39
CA LEU A 585 -12.24 6.43 4.47
C LEU A 585 -11.05 5.59 4.95
N ARG A 586 -11.10 4.26 4.87
CA ARG A 586 -9.96 3.42 5.28
C ARG A 586 -8.91 3.30 4.20
N THR A 587 -9.29 3.28 2.92
CA THR A 587 -8.33 3.27 1.80
C THR A 587 -7.50 4.55 1.80
N CYS A 588 -8.12 5.72 2.04
CA CYS A 588 -7.43 7.00 2.17
C CYS A 588 -6.53 7.15 3.42
N LEU A 589 -6.54 6.19 4.37
CA LEU A 589 -5.81 6.32 5.63
C LEU A 589 -4.70 5.28 5.75
N PRO A 590 -3.42 5.67 5.55
CA PRO A 590 -2.29 4.74 5.41
C PRO A 590 -2.02 3.90 6.67
N ALA A 591 -2.46 4.36 7.85
CA ALA A 591 -2.26 3.67 9.12
C ALA A 591 -3.37 2.65 9.48
N LYS A 592 -4.41 2.45 8.64
CA LYS A 592 -5.54 1.56 8.97
C LYS A 592 -5.66 0.39 8.00
N LEU A 593 -5.64 -0.82 8.55
CA LEU A 593 -5.91 -2.06 7.82
C LEU A 593 -7.25 -2.00 7.05
N LEU A 594 -7.19 -2.46 5.79
CA LEU A 594 -8.33 -2.61 4.87
C LEU A 594 -9.41 -3.52 5.46
N LEU A 595 -10.66 -3.27 5.07
CA LEU A 595 -11.82 -3.98 5.62
C LEU A 595 -12.08 -5.27 4.83
N GLY A 596 -11.80 -6.44 5.43
CA GLY A 596 -12.09 -7.72 4.79
C GLY A 596 -13.58 -7.93 4.45
N PRO A 597 -13.92 -8.88 3.55
CA PRO A 597 -15.31 -9.13 3.12
C PRO A 597 -16.26 -9.46 4.28
N GLY A 598 -15.84 -10.34 5.20
CA GLY A 598 -16.66 -10.70 6.37
C GLY A 598 -16.91 -9.54 7.34
N ALA A 599 -15.89 -8.71 7.58
CA ALA A 599 -16.02 -7.50 8.40
C ALA A 599 -16.95 -6.47 7.74
N SER A 600 -16.95 -6.41 6.41
CA SER A 600 -17.82 -5.54 5.63
C SER A 600 -19.29 -5.96 5.67
N VAL A 601 -19.57 -7.26 5.55
CA VAL A 601 -20.93 -7.81 5.68
C VAL A 601 -21.48 -7.53 7.07
N ILE A 602 -20.68 -7.77 8.11
CA ILE A 602 -21.11 -7.48 9.48
C ILE A 602 -21.28 -5.98 9.68
N TYR A 603 -20.42 -5.15 9.08
CA TYR A 603 -20.55 -3.68 9.11
C TYR A 603 -21.81 -3.18 8.39
N PHE A 604 -22.24 -3.85 7.33
CA PHE A 604 -23.51 -3.54 6.67
C PHE A 604 -24.70 -3.94 7.55
N LEU A 605 -24.69 -5.16 8.09
CA LEU A 605 -25.82 -5.73 8.83
C LEU A 605 -26.14 -4.99 10.13
N TRP A 606 -25.14 -4.62 10.94
CA TRP A 606 -25.42 -3.91 12.18
C TRP A 606 -25.94 -2.48 11.94
N ASN A 607 -25.48 -1.77 10.90
CA ASN A 607 -26.02 -0.46 10.54
C ASN A 607 -27.47 -0.58 10.07
N LEU A 608 -27.78 -1.58 9.24
CA LEU A 608 -29.15 -1.88 8.81
C LEU A 608 -30.09 -2.11 10.00
N LEU A 609 -29.65 -2.94 10.95
CA LEU A 609 -30.46 -3.32 12.11
C LEU A 609 -30.61 -2.22 13.17
N LEU A 610 -29.65 -1.30 13.29
CA LEU A 610 -29.74 -0.17 14.22
C LEU A 610 -30.51 1.02 13.65
N LEU A 611 -30.46 1.22 12.33
CA LEU A 611 -31.16 2.32 11.66
C LEU A 611 -32.68 2.10 11.63
N TRP A 612 -33.12 0.88 11.31
CA TRP A 612 -34.54 0.55 11.16
C TRP A 612 -35.41 0.92 12.39
N PRO A 613 -35.05 0.53 13.63
CA PRO A 613 -35.79 0.92 14.83
C PRO A 613 -35.89 2.43 15.03
N ARG A 614 -34.80 3.17 14.74
CA ARG A 614 -34.76 4.63 14.90
C ARG A 614 -35.74 5.31 13.95
N VAL A 615 -35.67 4.97 12.66
CA VAL A 615 -36.54 5.54 11.63
C VAL A 615 -38.02 5.20 11.91
N LEU A 616 -38.31 3.97 12.31
CA LEU A 616 -39.67 3.53 12.64
C LEU A 616 -40.28 4.34 13.80
N VAL A 617 -39.52 4.58 14.87
CA VAL A 617 -40.03 5.34 16.03
C VAL A 617 -40.30 6.80 15.68
N VAL A 618 -39.43 7.43 14.89
CA VAL A 618 -39.67 8.80 14.40
C VAL A 618 -40.89 8.84 13.48
N ALA A 619 -41.08 7.84 12.61
CA ALA A 619 -42.27 7.73 11.75
C ALA A 619 -43.56 7.55 12.56
N LEU A 620 -43.54 6.74 13.62
CA LEU A 620 -44.68 6.56 14.54
C LEU A 620 -45.07 7.85 15.25
N PHE A 621 -44.08 8.59 15.75
CA PHE A 621 -44.33 9.90 16.34
C PHE A 621 -44.86 10.91 15.30
N SER A 622 -44.30 10.90 14.09
CA SER A 622 -44.73 11.76 12.98
C SER A 622 -46.16 11.49 12.54
N ALA A 623 -46.58 10.22 12.58
CA ALA A 623 -47.94 9.80 12.26
C ALA A 623 -48.97 10.40 13.23
N LEU A 624 -48.67 10.46 14.54
CA LEU A 624 -49.54 11.02 15.57
C LEU A 624 -49.44 12.54 15.74
N PHE A 625 -48.22 13.08 15.62
CA PHE A 625 -47.92 14.49 15.88
C PHE A 625 -47.24 15.18 14.68
N PRO A 626 -47.89 15.27 13.49
CA PRO A 626 -47.27 15.82 12.28
C PRO A 626 -46.76 17.26 12.42
N ARG A 627 -47.36 18.05 13.33
CA ARG A 627 -46.95 19.44 13.58
C ARG A 627 -45.75 19.56 14.53
N TYR A 628 -45.55 18.57 15.42
CA TYR A 628 -44.52 18.61 16.45
C TYR A 628 -43.23 17.88 16.04
N VAL A 629 -43.27 17.02 15.01
CA VAL A 629 -42.05 16.37 14.50
C VAL A 629 -41.00 17.39 14.04
N ALA A 630 -41.41 18.50 13.42
CA ALA A 630 -40.48 19.56 13.01
C ALA A 630 -39.81 20.22 14.23
N LEU A 631 -40.57 20.44 15.31
CA LEU A 631 -40.03 20.98 16.57
C LEU A 631 -39.04 19.99 17.22
N HIS A 632 -39.38 18.70 17.23
CA HIS A 632 -38.52 17.63 17.73
C HIS A 632 -37.20 17.57 16.95
N PHE A 633 -37.28 17.53 15.61
CA PHE A 633 -36.13 17.54 14.74
C PHE A 633 -35.25 18.77 15.00
N LEU A 634 -35.81 19.99 14.98
CA LEU A 634 -35.05 21.22 15.21
C LEU A 634 -34.39 21.26 16.59
N GLY A 635 -35.08 20.80 17.64
CA GLY A 635 -34.54 20.75 19.00
C GLY A 635 -33.32 19.85 19.11
N LEU A 636 -33.41 18.62 18.59
CA LEU A 636 -32.29 17.67 18.60
C LEU A 636 -31.18 18.07 17.63
N TRP A 637 -31.54 18.60 16.48
CA TRP A 637 -30.58 19.11 15.50
C TRP A 637 -29.72 20.23 16.09
N LEU A 638 -30.29 21.15 16.87
CA LEU A 638 -29.51 22.17 17.59
C LEU A 638 -28.56 21.56 18.62
N VAL A 639 -28.99 20.51 19.34
CA VAL A 639 -28.13 19.78 20.29
C VAL A 639 -26.96 19.11 19.56
N PHE A 640 -27.22 18.42 18.44
CA PHE A 640 -26.17 17.78 17.66
C PHE A 640 -25.27 18.80 16.95
N LEU A 641 -25.81 19.92 16.46
CA LEU A 641 -25.03 21.00 15.88
C LEU A 641 -24.08 21.59 16.92
N PHE A 642 -24.55 21.83 18.14
CA PHE A 642 -23.70 22.27 19.24
C PHE A 642 -22.65 21.21 19.61
N TRP A 643 -23.02 19.93 19.67
CA TRP A 643 -22.10 18.82 19.91
C TRP A 643 -20.98 18.72 18.85
N VAL A 644 -21.31 18.92 17.57
CA VAL A 644 -20.32 18.95 16.48
C VAL A 644 -19.47 20.22 16.57
N TRP A 645 -20.07 21.36 16.90
CA TRP A 645 -19.36 22.62 17.09
C TRP A 645 -18.31 22.54 18.20
N LEU A 646 -18.65 21.89 19.33
CA LEU A 646 -17.73 21.62 20.44
C LEU A 646 -16.55 20.71 20.06
N GLN A 647 -16.71 19.88 19.03
CA GLN A 647 -15.62 19.03 18.54
C GLN A 647 -14.61 19.78 17.66
N GLY A 648 -14.85 21.05 17.32
CA GLY A 648 -13.85 21.91 16.68
C GLY A 648 -13.43 21.45 15.29
N THR A 649 -14.39 20.99 14.47
CA THR A 649 -14.14 20.44 13.13
C THR A 649 -13.58 21.48 12.16
N ASP A 650 -12.65 21.08 11.30
CA ASP A 650 -12.00 21.93 10.29
C ASP A 650 -11.86 21.13 9.00
N PHE A 651 -13.00 20.79 8.38
CA PHE A 651 -13.06 19.91 7.21
C PHE A 651 -13.15 20.69 5.89
N MET A 652 -13.82 21.83 5.90
CA MET A 652 -14.12 22.63 4.70
C MET A 652 -13.18 23.84 4.57
N PRO A 653 -12.91 24.32 3.34
CA PRO A 653 -11.89 25.35 3.09
C PRO A 653 -12.20 26.75 3.64
N GLY A 654 -13.44 27.01 4.07
CA GLY A 654 -13.86 28.29 4.62
C GLY A 654 -14.90 28.16 5.74
N PRO A 655 -15.09 29.21 6.56
CA PRO A 655 -15.96 29.17 7.74
C PRO A 655 -17.44 28.95 7.40
N HIS A 656 -17.92 29.52 6.29
CA HIS A 656 -19.31 29.34 5.84
C HIS A 656 -19.56 27.91 5.33
N SER A 657 -18.60 27.35 4.58
CA SER A 657 -18.68 25.96 4.12
C SER A 657 -18.56 24.96 5.27
N GLU A 658 -17.75 25.28 6.29
CA GLU A 658 -17.64 24.45 7.51
C GLU A 658 -18.94 24.45 8.30
N TRP A 659 -19.62 25.59 8.40
CA TRP A 659 -20.96 25.65 9.00
C TRP A 659 -21.95 24.73 8.27
N LEU A 660 -21.94 24.74 6.93
CA LEU A 660 -22.78 23.84 6.12
C LEU A 660 -22.46 22.35 6.37
N TYR A 661 -21.18 22.01 6.50
CA TYR A 661 -20.74 20.66 6.88
C TYR A 661 -21.27 20.26 8.26
N ARG A 662 -21.07 21.10 9.28
CA ARG A 662 -21.54 20.83 10.65
C ARG A 662 -23.07 20.68 10.72
N ALA A 663 -23.80 21.52 9.98
CA ALA A 663 -25.25 21.43 9.83
C ALA A 663 -25.69 20.09 9.23
N THR A 664 -25.00 19.62 8.19
CA THR A 664 -25.28 18.35 7.52
C THR A 664 -24.98 17.15 8.43
N VAL A 665 -23.82 17.18 9.10
CA VAL A 665 -23.42 16.17 10.09
C VAL A 665 -24.43 16.09 11.25
N ALA A 666 -24.95 17.22 11.73
CA ALA A 666 -25.98 17.21 12.76
C ALA A 666 -27.26 16.49 12.31
N THR A 667 -27.63 16.60 11.02
CA THR A 667 -28.73 15.83 10.43
C THR A 667 -28.42 14.33 10.39
N ILE A 668 -27.19 13.94 10.03
CA ILE A 668 -26.78 12.52 10.06
C ILE A 668 -26.87 11.98 11.50
N LEU A 669 -26.35 12.72 12.48
CA LEU A 669 -26.34 12.35 13.90
C LEU A 669 -27.73 12.19 14.50
N TYR A 670 -28.76 12.85 13.94
CA TYR A 670 -30.15 12.66 14.35
C TYR A 670 -30.67 11.23 14.09
N PHE A 671 -30.13 10.56 13.07
CA PHE A 671 -30.54 9.21 12.66
C PHE A 671 -29.50 8.14 13.02
N SER A 672 -28.22 8.39 12.78
CA SER A 672 -27.16 7.38 12.91
C SER A 672 -25.86 7.97 13.43
N TRP A 673 -25.00 7.11 13.99
CA TRP A 673 -23.67 7.51 14.44
C TRP A 673 -22.77 7.82 13.25
N PHE A 674 -22.19 9.02 13.23
CA PHE A 674 -21.20 9.45 12.26
C PHE A 674 -19.99 10.01 13.00
N ASN A 675 -18.79 9.57 12.63
CA ASN A 675 -17.56 9.99 13.29
C ASN A 675 -16.96 11.21 12.60
N VAL A 676 -16.73 12.28 13.36
CA VAL A 676 -16.44 13.62 12.82
C VAL A 676 -15.10 14.18 13.33
N ALA A 677 -14.55 13.62 14.41
CA ALA A 677 -13.31 14.09 15.01
C ALA A 677 -12.57 12.96 15.73
N GLU A 678 -11.25 13.08 15.87
CA GLU A 678 -10.40 12.10 16.57
C GLU A 678 -10.59 12.03 18.10
N GLY A 679 -10.15 10.94 18.75
CA GLY A 679 -10.23 10.68 20.20
C GLY A 679 -10.96 9.39 20.57
N HIS A 680 -11.42 9.25 21.83
CA HIS A 680 -12.17 8.08 22.34
C HIS A 680 -13.49 7.85 21.58
N THR A 681 -13.39 7.26 20.39
CA THR A 681 -14.51 7.06 19.47
C THR A 681 -15.55 6.13 20.08
N ARG A 682 -15.10 5.15 20.88
CA ARG A 682 -15.99 4.25 21.63
C ARG A 682 -16.81 5.01 22.66
N GLY A 683 -16.20 5.90 23.44
CA GLY A 683 -16.91 6.69 24.46
C GLY A 683 -17.96 7.61 23.85
N ARG A 684 -17.59 8.37 22.82
CA ARG A 684 -18.52 9.29 22.12
C ARG A 684 -19.65 8.54 21.41
N ALA A 685 -19.34 7.41 20.77
CA ALA A 685 -20.35 6.56 20.16
C ALA A 685 -21.32 5.97 21.20
N THR A 686 -20.84 5.60 22.38
CA THR A 686 -21.70 5.15 23.48
C THR A 686 -22.59 6.27 24.00
N ILE A 687 -22.06 7.48 24.19
CA ILE A 687 -22.86 8.65 24.61
C ILE A 687 -23.99 8.92 23.61
N HIS A 688 -23.66 8.95 22.32
CA HIS A 688 -24.63 9.16 21.25
C HIS A 688 -25.69 8.05 21.21
N LEU A 689 -25.28 6.78 21.32
CA LEU A 689 -26.21 5.65 21.34
C LEU A 689 -27.16 5.71 22.54
N VAL A 690 -26.65 6.00 23.74
CA VAL A 690 -27.47 6.14 24.95
C VAL A 690 -28.44 7.30 24.81
N PHE A 691 -27.99 8.44 24.27
CA PHE A 691 -28.83 9.59 24.04
C PHE A 691 -29.97 9.30 23.04
N LEU A 692 -29.66 8.70 21.89
CA LEU A 692 -30.66 8.29 20.90
C LEU A 692 -31.63 7.23 21.42
N LEU A 693 -31.16 6.30 22.26
CA LEU A 693 -32.02 5.29 22.88
C LEU A 693 -33.04 5.96 23.81
N ASN A 694 -32.60 6.90 24.66
CA ASN A 694 -33.49 7.64 25.55
C ASN A 694 -34.52 8.48 24.78
N ASP A 695 -34.11 9.19 23.72
CA ASP A 695 -35.03 9.93 22.85
C ASP A 695 -36.04 8.99 22.18
N SER A 696 -35.59 7.85 21.65
CA SER A 696 -36.48 6.87 21.00
C SER A 696 -37.48 6.27 21.99
N LEU A 697 -37.06 6.00 23.23
CA LEU A 697 -37.98 5.55 24.29
C LEU A 697 -39.01 6.64 24.64
N LEU A 698 -38.60 7.91 24.71
CA LEU A 698 -39.51 9.03 24.96
C LEU A 698 -40.58 9.14 23.86
N LEU A 699 -40.19 9.01 22.59
CA LEU A 699 -41.11 9.02 21.45
C LEU A 699 -42.09 7.85 21.49
N VAL A 700 -41.62 6.65 21.84
CA VAL A 700 -42.48 5.46 22.00
C VAL A 700 -43.48 5.64 23.15
N VAL A 701 -43.05 6.20 24.29
CA VAL A 701 -43.93 6.47 25.45
C VAL A 701 -44.96 7.54 25.11
N ALA A 702 -44.55 8.63 24.45
CA ALA A 702 -45.46 9.68 23.99
C ALA A 702 -46.49 9.12 23.00
N TRP A 703 -46.07 8.20 22.12
CA TRP A 703 -46.97 7.49 21.23
C TRP A 703 -47.94 6.58 21.99
N ALA A 704 -47.43 5.71 22.88
CA ALA A 704 -48.22 4.71 23.60
C ALA A 704 -49.27 5.33 24.56
N THR A 705 -48.99 6.51 25.11
CA THR A 705 -49.92 7.21 26.01
C THR A 705 -51.09 7.87 25.26
N GLN A 706 -50.92 8.16 23.97
CA GLN A 706 -51.88 8.92 23.14
C GLN A 706 -52.49 8.07 22.02
N SER A 707 -52.01 6.83 21.82
CA SER A 707 -52.45 5.91 20.76
C SER A 707 -53.87 5.36 20.93
N ALA A 708 -54.58 5.71 22.00
CA ALA A 708 -55.99 5.37 22.20
C ALA A 708 -56.94 5.91 21.10
N TRP A 709 -56.45 6.80 20.23
CA TRP A 709 -57.20 7.49 19.16
C TRP A 709 -56.91 7.02 17.72
N LEU A 710 -56.00 6.06 17.48
CA LEU A 710 -55.67 5.55 16.14
C LEU A 710 -56.47 4.27 15.80
N PRO A 711 -57.18 4.20 14.66
CA PRO A 711 -57.82 2.98 14.20
C PRO A 711 -56.82 2.12 13.39
N SER A 712 -56.20 1.11 14.04
CA SER A 712 -55.56 -0.10 13.47
C SER A 712 -54.39 -0.54 14.38
N GLY A 713 -54.02 -1.81 14.59
CA GLY A 713 -54.29 -3.08 13.95
C GLY A 713 -53.14 -4.04 14.35
N ARG A 714 -53.30 -5.36 14.24
CA ARG A 714 -52.32 -6.38 14.69
C ARG A 714 -50.86 -6.13 14.22
N LEU A 715 -50.68 -5.42 13.10
CA LEU A 715 -49.40 -5.03 12.51
C LEU A 715 -48.50 -4.24 13.49
N LEU A 716 -49.08 -3.30 14.26
CA LEU A 716 -48.33 -2.41 15.14
C LEU A 716 -47.88 -3.11 16.43
N GLN A 717 -48.68 -4.07 16.90
CA GLN A 717 -48.32 -4.96 18.03
C GLN A 717 -47.15 -5.89 17.68
N SER A 718 -46.95 -6.22 16.39
CA SER A 718 -45.79 -7.00 15.93
C SER A 718 -44.56 -6.17 15.60
N LEU A 719 -44.72 -4.93 15.13
CA LEU A 719 -43.60 -4.09 14.66
C LEU A 719 -42.72 -3.55 15.80
N LEU A 720 -43.32 -3.16 16.94
CA LEU A 720 -42.56 -2.62 18.08
C LEU A 720 -41.64 -3.67 18.74
N PRO A 721 -42.12 -4.89 19.06
CA PRO A 721 -41.27 -5.96 19.56
C PRO A 721 -40.20 -6.38 18.55
N ALA A 722 -40.54 -6.44 17.26
CA ALA A 722 -39.58 -6.74 16.20
C ALA A 722 -38.47 -5.67 16.14
N ALA A 723 -38.81 -4.38 16.26
CA ALA A 723 -37.85 -3.28 16.34
C ALA A 723 -36.92 -3.40 17.56
N GLY A 724 -37.45 -3.80 18.71
CA GLY A 724 -36.65 -4.10 19.90
C GLY A 724 -35.65 -5.25 19.67
N VAL A 725 -36.10 -6.34 19.05
CA VAL A 725 -35.24 -7.49 18.72
C VAL A 725 -34.14 -7.10 17.72
N CYS A 726 -34.49 -6.36 16.66
CA CYS A 726 -33.51 -5.89 15.68
C CYS A 726 -32.48 -4.94 16.31
N PHE A 727 -32.89 -4.04 17.19
CA PHE A 727 -31.96 -3.16 17.91
C PHE A 727 -30.96 -3.96 18.76
N LEU A 728 -31.43 -4.97 19.51
CA LEU A 728 -30.57 -5.83 20.32
C LEU A 728 -29.61 -6.67 19.46
N LEU A 729 -30.10 -7.22 18.34
CA LEU A 729 -29.25 -7.96 17.40
C LEU A 729 -28.21 -7.05 16.74
N GLY A 730 -28.60 -5.85 16.33
CA GLY A 730 -27.69 -4.84 15.79
C GLY A 730 -26.60 -4.44 16.78
N LEU A 731 -26.95 -4.29 18.07
CA LEU A 731 -25.99 -4.03 19.13
C LEU A 731 -25.05 -5.22 19.35
N ALA A 732 -25.57 -6.45 19.34
CA ALA A 732 -24.75 -7.67 19.45
C ALA A 732 -23.77 -7.80 18.28
N LEU A 733 -24.21 -7.55 17.05
CA LEU A 733 -23.33 -7.54 15.87
C LEU A 733 -22.30 -6.41 15.92
N ARG A 734 -22.67 -5.21 16.40
CA ARG A 734 -21.73 -4.11 16.66
C ARG A 734 -20.63 -4.56 17.62
N LEU A 735 -21.02 -5.18 18.74
CA LEU A 735 -20.09 -5.67 19.74
C LEU A 735 -19.22 -6.78 19.15
N ALA A 736 -19.79 -7.77 18.46
CA ALA A 736 -19.07 -8.84 17.78
C ALA A 736 -18.04 -8.30 16.76
N TYR A 737 -18.40 -7.27 15.99
CA TYR A 737 -17.49 -6.58 15.10
C TYR A 737 -16.30 -5.99 15.87
N TYR A 738 -16.55 -5.15 16.89
CA TYR A 738 -15.48 -4.61 17.73
C TYR A 738 -14.74 -5.68 18.55
N CYS A 739 -15.35 -6.87 18.71
CA CYS A 739 -14.83 -7.96 19.50
C CYS A 739 -13.96 -8.98 18.76
N TRP A 740 -14.23 -9.24 17.49
CA TRP A 740 -13.56 -10.35 16.80
C TRP A 740 -13.07 -9.98 15.42
N LEU A 741 -13.62 -8.93 14.82
CA LEU A 741 -13.41 -8.62 13.40
C LEU A 741 -12.86 -7.21 13.17
N HIS A 742 -12.83 -6.38 14.21
CA HIS A 742 -12.20 -5.07 14.13
C HIS A 742 -10.69 -5.27 14.02
N PRO A 743 -10.04 -4.77 12.95
CA PRO A 743 -8.63 -5.07 12.66
C PRO A 743 -7.65 -4.72 13.81
N SER A 744 -8.01 -3.77 14.67
CA SER A 744 -7.22 -3.38 15.85
C SER A 744 -7.29 -4.35 17.06
N ARG A 745 -7.87 -5.55 16.93
CA ARG A 745 -7.91 -6.56 18.00
C ARG A 745 -6.81 -7.62 17.95
N ARG A 746 -5.95 -7.61 16.93
CA ARG A 746 -4.61 -8.19 17.06
C ARG A 746 -3.75 -7.23 17.87
N TRP A 747 -4.04 -7.16 19.17
CA TRP A 747 -3.19 -6.56 20.18
C TRP A 747 -2.37 -7.71 20.77
N GLU A 748 -1.22 -7.99 20.19
CA GLU A 748 -0.12 -8.55 20.97
C GLU A 748 0.55 -7.37 21.70
N PRO A 749 0.72 -7.44 23.02
CA PRO A 749 1.46 -6.43 23.75
C PRO A 749 2.96 -6.72 23.63
N ASP A 750 3.63 -6.04 22.71
CA ASP A 750 5.08 -5.85 22.80
C ASP A 750 5.35 -4.59 23.65
N GLN A 751 6.16 -4.78 24.69
CA GLN A 751 6.70 -3.71 25.54
C GLN A 751 7.81 -2.94 24.80
N VAL A 752 7.97 -1.68 25.22
CA VAL A 752 9.01 -0.66 24.91
C VAL A 752 9.03 -0.18 23.43
N ASP A 753 9.03 1.10 23.06
CA ASP A 753 9.63 2.30 23.65
C ASP A 753 8.78 3.58 23.49
N GLY A 754 8.93 4.46 24.47
CA GLY A 754 8.41 5.82 24.42
C GLY A 754 9.25 6.73 23.52
N THR A 755 8.54 7.59 22.79
CA THR A 755 8.92 8.96 22.42
C THR A 755 10.27 9.17 21.69
N TRP A 756 10.23 9.24 20.36
CA TRP A 756 10.37 10.46 19.54
C TRP A 756 10.60 10.04 18.09
N GLY A 757 9.84 10.62 17.17
CA GLY A 757 9.81 10.21 15.76
C GLY A 757 8.50 10.52 15.07
N LEU A 758 7.86 11.63 15.43
CA LEU A 758 7.24 12.42 14.39
C LEU A 758 8.14 13.60 14.23
N HIS A 759 8.60 13.82 13.01
CA HIS A 759 8.71 15.09 12.35
C HIS A 759 9.52 14.85 11.08
N SER A 760 9.05 15.43 9.97
CA SER A 760 9.61 15.36 8.61
C SER A 760 9.25 14.12 7.77
N LEU A 761 8.04 14.14 7.19
CA LEU A 761 7.79 13.90 5.74
C LEU A 761 6.30 13.96 5.38
N GLU A 762 5.40 13.74 6.35
CA GLU A 762 3.94 13.85 6.15
C GLU A 762 3.47 15.24 5.71
N GLU A 763 4.23 16.31 5.97
CA GLU A 763 3.80 17.65 5.57
C GLU A 763 4.10 17.99 4.11
N ARG A 764 5.10 17.40 3.42
CA ARG A 764 5.60 17.97 2.16
C ARG A 764 5.02 17.40 0.86
N GLN A 765 4.54 16.15 0.86
CA GLN A 765 3.85 15.56 -0.31
C GLN A 765 2.31 15.65 -0.21
N LEU A 766 1.74 15.68 1.01
CA LEU A 766 0.33 16.04 1.26
C LEU A 766 0.04 17.54 1.04
N LEU A 767 1.08 18.36 0.85
CA LEU A 767 1.04 19.83 0.76
C LEU A 767 0.37 20.38 -0.51
N GLN A 768 -0.14 19.54 -1.40
CA GLN A 768 -0.81 19.99 -2.61
C GLN A 768 -2.34 20.09 -2.48
N ASN A 769 -3.00 19.29 -1.63
CA ASN A 769 -4.44 19.39 -1.39
C ASN A 769 -4.75 19.74 0.07
N ARG A 770 -5.06 21.02 0.31
CA ARG A 770 -5.36 21.57 1.64
C ARG A 770 -6.44 20.76 2.39
N ARG A 771 -7.45 20.23 1.69
CA ARG A 771 -8.53 19.45 2.32
C ARG A 771 -8.06 18.07 2.79
N MET A 772 -7.15 17.42 2.04
CA MET A 772 -6.55 16.15 2.45
C MET A 772 -5.65 16.29 3.67
N ALA A 773 -4.86 17.37 3.73
CA ALA A 773 -4.06 17.69 4.91
C ALA A 773 -4.95 17.92 6.15
N HIS A 774 -6.10 18.58 6.01
CA HIS A 774 -7.07 18.77 7.09
C HIS A 774 -7.79 17.45 7.48
N LEU A 775 -8.11 16.60 6.51
CA LEU A 775 -8.73 15.28 6.73
C LEU A 775 -7.77 14.34 7.48
N ALA A 776 -6.50 14.30 7.09
CA ALA A 776 -5.45 13.60 7.82
C ALA A 776 -5.27 14.15 9.24
N LYS A 777 -5.26 15.47 9.41
CA LYS A 777 -5.09 16.16 10.72
C LYS A 777 -6.28 15.98 11.69
N ASN A 778 -7.50 15.76 11.17
CA ASN A 778 -8.70 15.56 11.99
C ASN A 778 -8.91 14.09 12.42
N PHE A 779 -8.17 13.14 11.81
CA PHE A 779 -8.23 11.70 12.12
C PHE A 779 -6.93 11.13 12.74
N PHE A 780 -5.84 11.91 12.84
CA PHE A 780 -4.55 11.55 13.49
C PHE A 780 -3.90 12.77 14.20
N PRO A 781 -3.41 12.71 15.46
CA PRO A 781 -3.16 13.90 16.29
C PRO A 781 -1.68 14.16 16.55
N LYS A 782 -0.78 13.28 16.11
CA LYS A 782 0.64 13.36 16.45
C LYS A 782 1.35 14.56 15.78
N ALA A 783 0.66 15.31 14.91
CA ALA A 783 1.13 16.58 14.35
C ALA A 783 0.71 17.84 15.15
N ARG A 784 -0.09 17.71 16.23
CA ARG A 784 -0.61 18.89 16.95
C ARG A 784 0.27 19.36 18.10
N ASP A 785 1.13 18.50 18.65
CA ASP A 785 1.93 18.85 19.85
C ASP A 785 3.23 19.61 19.53
N GLU A 786 3.58 19.80 18.25
CA GLU A 786 4.76 20.61 17.86
C GLU A 786 4.40 21.92 17.13
N ALA A 787 3.11 22.20 16.88
CA ALA A 787 2.68 23.41 16.18
C ALA A 787 2.50 24.64 17.08
N VAL A 788 2.94 24.59 18.34
CA VAL A 788 2.89 25.73 19.27
C VAL A 788 4.29 26.30 19.48
N LEU A 789 4.85 26.91 18.43
CA LEU A 789 5.87 27.96 18.55
C LEU A 789 5.54 29.12 17.59
N PRO A 790 5.72 30.38 18.00
CA PRO A 790 4.99 31.51 17.42
C PRO A 790 5.72 32.10 16.20
N TRP A 791 5.10 32.03 15.03
CA TRP A 791 5.48 32.88 13.89
C TRP A 791 4.80 34.24 14.03
N LYS A 792 5.43 35.13 14.80
CA LYS A 792 5.21 36.58 14.78
C LYS A 792 6.57 37.22 14.52
N GLY A 793 6.82 37.65 13.28
CA GLY A 793 7.98 38.49 12.95
C GLY A 793 8.49 38.26 11.53
N GLU A 794 8.53 39.36 10.78
CA GLU A 794 9.39 39.57 9.60
C GLU A 794 8.92 38.99 8.26
N MET A 795 7.85 39.59 7.72
CA MET A 795 7.83 39.93 6.29
C MET A 795 7.51 41.43 6.14
N ASN A 796 8.53 42.25 6.38
CA ASN A 796 8.62 43.60 5.82
C ASN A 796 10.00 43.73 5.18
N GLY A 797 10.09 43.33 3.91
CA GLY A 797 11.31 43.43 3.15
C GLY A 797 11.01 43.23 1.68
N ILE A 798 11.13 44.32 0.93
CA ILE A 798 11.24 44.37 -0.53
C ILE A 798 9.90 44.20 -1.25
N LEU A 799 9.23 45.32 -1.48
CA LEU A 799 8.63 45.71 -2.77
C LEU A 799 8.05 47.12 -2.65
N LYS A 800 8.80 48.12 -3.14
CA LYS A 800 8.37 49.37 -3.82
C LYS A 800 9.31 50.53 -3.49
N ALA A 801 10.13 50.92 -4.47
CA ALA A 801 10.44 52.32 -4.71
C ALA A 801 10.92 52.45 -6.17
N GLY A 802 10.13 53.14 -6.98
CA GLY A 802 10.42 53.40 -8.39
C GLY A 802 9.30 54.20 -9.03
N SER A 803 9.14 55.47 -8.61
CA SER A 803 8.66 56.61 -9.43
C SER A 803 8.45 57.86 -8.56
N ASP A 804 9.41 58.80 -8.66
CA ASP A 804 9.35 60.28 -8.72
C ASP A 804 7.99 61.04 -8.63
N PRO A 805 7.98 62.39 -8.49
CA PRO A 805 8.93 63.32 -7.81
C PRO A 805 8.20 64.43 -7.00
N ALA A 806 9.01 65.28 -6.35
CA ALA A 806 8.78 66.72 -6.12
C ALA A 806 7.75 67.23 -5.08
N ARG A 807 8.34 67.94 -4.10
CA ARG A 807 8.04 69.30 -3.59
C ARG A 807 6.76 69.60 -2.78
N GLU A 808 7.06 70.16 -1.59
CA GLU A 808 6.50 71.38 -0.96
C GLU A 808 4.99 71.36 -0.70
N THR A 809 4.50 71.38 0.54
CA THR A 809 4.78 72.32 1.65
C THR A 809 4.36 71.75 3.00
#